data_AF-A0A2D2LXX5-F1
#
_entry.id   AF-A0A2D2LXX5-F1
#
_cell.length_a   1.000
_cell.length_b   1.000
_cell.length_c   1.000
_cell.angle_alpha   90.00
_cell.angle_beta   90.00
_cell.angle_gamma   90.00
#
_symmetry.space_group_name_H-M   'P 1'
#
loop_
_entity.id
_entity.type
_entity.pdbx_description
1 polymer ?
#
loop_
_entity_poly.entity_id
_entity_poly.type
_entity_poly.pdbx_seq_one_letter_code
_entity_poly.pdbx_strand_id
1 'polypeptide(L)'
;METNIQPSANTSILLYNTQNIGEEQLKAQFTLRTKEYEKIWQDIKTHTMEHPATHYLIQGIRGAGKTTLLTRLYYAVNDDAKLNQWLIPILFNEEEYGVFSLFTFWLKVAEKLNQTDNQWYKHLYNTLQNLEADQEGQAWPLIRKNLQQHRHKLLLLIDNLAELFASFDATENAQLREILSLHPEVRLVGGSSIILDAHFDGTAPFYQFFKLVSLKAISESEMHQLFITLAKQFGDLAVNKIQTIIQEHPERLEAIRRLADGVPRTLVLLFQIIMEGDKDSSFAYLEETIDKTTPLYKHRMDDLSKQQQVIVHHIAMNWDAMSAKEIAQQTRLPSKTVSAQLVELQKRWVIEKVPTNTRNHLYRVQERFFNIWYLMRYGDKQDKRRVLWLTKFLEIWYNEKELSIKLVEALLKLLDKDNTVQDLLVNAFLASEKIDPDIRAAMKIEYDNRLNRPSISLDSHQPQIKKDFLKFVGSAEDKIIADFIEAHIHEISLKDYLEYYHVLYQIKSKLFDPSKILSRVLTQSNAGLFEILHLYTAIYKKNLVGYKQVALKMIEVSLLQMPDDISPNILPLISIYWTLCIWDERFESVAKVLQEIAEQNLFDEEFLGINESEVSLLKEVFFDDFIHMLLVKEQYEMAYNLFDQFDLKDILKPYYYATLSFLKDDRNQEYLRMGSELIQNVQDILTSIDKYRKIYTID
;
A
#
# COMPACT_ATOMS: atom_id res chain seq x y z
N MET A 1 14.45 -10.09 17.02
CA MET A 1 13.29 -9.74 17.87
C MET A 1 12.58 -8.55 17.26
N GLU A 2 11.85 -8.78 16.18
CA GLU A 2 10.87 -7.84 15.66
C GLU A 2 9.52 -8.31 16.20
N THR A 3 9.18 -7.79 17.36
CA THR A 3 7.88 -7.99 17.98
C THR A 3 6.82 -7.36 17.09
N ASN A 4 5.89 -8.20 16.63
CA ASN A 4 4.65 -7.88 15.92
C ASN A 4 4.12 -6.49 16.34
N ILE A 5 4.17 -5.53 15.43
CA ILE A 5 3.45 -4.27 15.57
C ILE A 5 1.98 -4.57 15.25
N GLN A 6 1.30 -5.27 16.17
CA GLN A 6 -0.16 -5.36 16.06
C GLN A 6 -0.76 -4.05 16.57
N PRO A 7 -1.65 -3.41 15.79
CA PRO A 7 -2.42 -2.30 16.30
C PRO A 7 -3.27 -2.81 17.47
N SER A 8 -3.22 -2.09 18.60
CA SER A 8 -4.29 -2.20 19.59
C SER A 8 -5.63 -2.02 18.87
N ALA A 9 -6.67 -2.76 19.26
CA ALA A 9 -7.95 -2.83 18.54
C ALA A 9 -8.70 -1.48 18.36
N ASN A 10 -8.10 -0.35 18.75
CA ASN A 10 -8.64 1.01 18.63
C ASN A 10 -7.70 2.05 17.98
N THR A 11 -6.53 1.70 17.44
CA THR A 11 -5.58 2.68 16.85
C THR A 11 -5.75 2.84 15.34
N SER A 12 -6.92 3.29 14.88
CA SER A 12 -7.09 3.74 13.49
C SER A 12 -6.75 5.23 13.36
N ILE A 13 -5.80 5.57 12.49
CA ILE A 13 -5.46 6.97 12.21
C ILE A 13 -6.61 7.57 11.38
N LEU A 14 -7.33 8.55 11.94
CA LEU A 14 -8.42 9.25 11.26
C LEU A 14 -7.87 10.17 10.17
N LEU A 15 -8.03 9.78 8.90
CA LEU A 15 -7.51 10.51 7.72
C LEU A 15 -8.42 11.65 7.22
N TYR A 16 -9.73 11.47 7.36
CA TYR A 16 -10.75 12.33 6.73
C TYR A 16 -11.54 13.17 7.75
N ASN A 17 -11.79 12.66 8.95
CA ASN A 17 -12.63 13.32 9.96
C ASN A 17 -11.81 13.88 11.13
N THR A 18 -10.86 14.76 10.84
CA THR A 18 -9.96 15.31 11.89
C THR A 18 -10.69 16.10 12.97
N GLN A 19 -11.89 16.62 12.69
CA GLN A 19 -12.77 17.28 13.68
C GLN A 19 -13.33 16.30 14.73
N ASN A 20 -13.35 14.98 14.44
CA ASN A 20 -13.81 13.95 15.37
C ASN A 20 -12.67 13.39 16.24
N ILE A 21 -11.43 13.83 16.03
CA ILE A 21 -10.30 13.47 16.88
C ILE A 21 -10.47 14.18 18.23
N GLY A 22 -10.41 13.41 19.32
CA GLY A 22 -10.48 13.96 20.67
C GLY A 22 -9.36 14.97 20.94
N GLU A 23 -9.62 15.96 21.78
CA GLU A 23 -8.73 17.09 22.04
C GLU A 23 -7.29 16.69 22.42
N GLU A 24 -7.13 15.82 23.41
CA GLU A 24 -5.83 15.32 23.87
C GLU A 24 -5.07 14.61 22.75
N GLN A 25 -5.77 13.80 21.97
CA GLN A 25 -5.19 13.07 20.85
C GLN A 25 -4.75 14.03 19.74
N LEU A 26 -5.58 15.04 19.40
CA LEU A 26 -5.22 16.04 18.40
C LEU A 26 -4.01 16.86 18.85
N LYS A 27 -3.94 17.29 20.12
CA LYS A 27 -2.79 18.00 20.68
C LYS A 27 -1.52 17.16 20.62
N ALA A 28 -1.59 15.87 20.99
CA ALA A 28 -0.45 14.96 20.94
C ALA A 28 0.06 14.69 19.51
N GLN A 29 -0.86 14.68 18.53
CA GLN A 29 -0.54 14.44 17.12
C GLN A 29 -0.18 15.72 16.34
N PHE A 30 -0.42 16.91 16.89
CA PHE A 30 -0.16 18.19 16.24
C PHE A 30 1.32 18.56 16.28
N THR A 31 2.12 17.91 15.42
CA THR A 31 3.57 18.15 15.31
C THR A 31 3.97 18.95 14.08
N LEU A 32 3.04 19.12 13.14
CA LEU A 32 3.20 19.95 11.95
C LEU A 32 2.56 21.32 12.12
N ARG A 33 2.99 22.30 11.33
CA ARG A 33 2.40 23.65 11.24
C ARG A 33 2.46 24.46 12.54
N THR A 34 3.38 24.11 13.44
CA THR A 34 3.52 24.77 14.75
C THR A 34 3.85 26.25 14.62
N LYS A 35 4.66 26.64 13.63
CA LYS A 35 5.01 28.05 13.36
C LYS A 35 3.79 28.86 12.90
N GLU A 36 3.01 28.31 11.99
CA GLU A 36 1.78 28.92 11.46
C GLU A 36 0.71 29.03 12.55
N TYR A 37 0.54 27.97 13.34
CA TYR A 37 -0.32 27.97 14.52
C TYR A 37 0.10 29.05 15.51
N GLU A 38 1.37 29.08 15.92
CA GLU A 38 1.86 30.02 16.93
C GLU A 38 1.69 31.47 16.50
N LYS A 39 1.92 31.77 15.21
CA LYS A 39 1.71 33.10 14.64
C LYS A 39 0.25 33.57 14.78
N ILE A 40 -0.71 32.70 14.50
CA ILE A 40 -2.14 33.04 14.62
C ILE A 40 -2.56 33.06 16.09
N TRP A 41 -2.09 32.09 16.87
CA TRP A 41 -2.44 31.92 18.26
C TRP A 41 -1.98 33.07 19.14
N GLN A 42 -0.73 33.53 18.99
CA GLN A 42 -0.24 34.69 19.73
C GLN A 42 -1.09 35.93 19.47
N ASP A 43 -1.45 36.18 18.21
CA ASP A 43 -2.29 37.31 17.85
C ASP A 43 -3.75 37.17 18.33
N ILE A 44 -4.28 35.95 18.51
CA ILE A 44 -5.56 35.73 19.19
C ILE A 44 -5.42 36.01 20.68
N LYS A 45 -4.35 35.49 21.29
CA LYS A 45 -4.14 35.56 22.74
C LYS A 45 -3.87 36.95 23.26
N THR A 46 -3.13 37.78 22.52
CA THR A 46 -2.74 39.12 22.97
C THR A 46 -3.76 40.21 22.62
N HIS A 47 -4.67 39.96 21.68
CA HIS A 47 -5.57 40.98 21.16
C HIS A 47 -6.90 41.01 21.93
N THR A 48 -7.21 42.13 22.59
CA THR A 48 -8.44 42.30 23.40
C THR A 48 -9.71 42.51 22.57
N MET A 49 -9.55 42.74 21.26
CA MET A 49 -10.63 43.04 20.30
C MET A 49 -11.43 44.29 20.68
N GLU A 50 -10.82 45.30 21.33
CA GLU A 50 -11.47 46.61 21.53
C GLU A 50 -11.73 47.33 20.21
N HIS A 51 -10.91 47.04 19.21
CA HIS A 51 -11.08 47.43 17.81
C HIS A 51 -11.18 46.18 16.92
N PRO A 52 -11.69 46.30 15.67
CA PRO A 52 -11.73 45.21 14.71
C PRO A 52 -10.38 44.50 14.58
N ALA A 53 -10.40 43.17 14.69
CA ALA A 53 -9.19 42.37 14.71
C ALA A 53 -8.72 42.00 13.30
N THR A 54 -7.46 41.58 13.18
CA THR A 54 -6.95 41.03 11.91
C THR A 54 -7.59 39.67 11.61
N HIS A 55 -8.19 39.55 10.43
CA HIS A 55 -8.71 38.29 9.91
C HIS A 55 -7.62 37.52 9.16
N TYR A 56 -7.63 36.19 9.28
CA TYR A 56 -6.61 35.32 8.68
C TYR A 56 -7.20 34.40 7.62
N LEU A 57 -6.42 34.14 6.58
CA LEU A 57 -6.75 33.13 5.57
C LEU A 57 -5.57 32.16 5.43
N ILE A 58 -5.81 30.90 5.80
CA ILE A 58 -4.90 29.79 5.71
C ILE A 58 -5.06 29.15 4.34
N GLN A 59 -4.06 29.29 3.48
CA GLN A 59 -4.09 28.79 2.11
C GLN A 59 -3.17 27.58 1.96
N GLY A 60 -3.67 26.54 1.32
CA GLY A 60 -2.84 25.39 0.96
C GLY A 60 -3.66 24.27 0.34
N ILE A 61 -2.96 23.35 -0.31
CA ILE A 61 -3.56 22.19 -0.99
C ILE A 61 -4.50 21.38 -0.08
N ARG A 62 -5.42 20.62 -0.68
CA ARG A 62 -6.24 19.67 0.08
C ARG A 62 -5.33 18.66 0.79
N GLY A 63 -5.60 18.38 2.06
CA GLY A 63 -4.73 17.54 2.90
C GLY A 63 -3.52 18.24 3.54
N ALA A 64 -3.34 19.56 3.36
CA ALA A 64 -2.23 20.32 3.93
C ALA A 64 -2.24 20.51 5.46
N GLY A 65 -3.33 20.14 6.13
CA GLY A 65 -3.53 20.31 7.58
C GLY A 65 -4.31 21.57 7.99
N LYS A 66 -5.09 22.17 7.09
CA LYS A 66 -5.91 23.38 7.36
C LYS A 66 -6.94 23.14 8.46
N THR A 67 -7.79 22.14 8.28
CA THR A 67 -8.82 21.72 9.24
C THR A 67 -8.21 21.44 10.60
N THR A 68 -7.12 20.68 10.64
CA THR A 68 -6.39 20.35 11.87
C THR A 68 -5.87 21.60 12.59
N LEU A 69 -5.36 22.59 11.86
CA LEU A 69 -4.91 23.87 12.43
C LEU A 69 -6.08 24.68 12.99
N LEU A 70 -7.20 24.77 12.27
CA LEU A 70 -8.42 25.43 12.76
C LEU A 70 -8.96 24.75 14.03
N THR A 71 -9.03 23.42 14.05
CA THR A 71 -9.45 22.66 15.22
C THR A 71 -8.47 22.83 16.40
N ARG A 72 -7.16 22.91 16.14
CA ARG A 72 -6.17 23.19 17.19
C ARG A 72 -6.35 24.57 17.82
N LEU A 73 -6.72 25.59 17.03
CA LEU A 73 -7.06 26.93 17.51
C LEU A 73 -8.36 26.94 18.33
N TYR A 74 -9.37 26.19 17.89
CA TYR A 74 -10.63 26.01 18.63
C TYR A 74 -10.36 25.51 20.06
N TYR A 75 -9.62 24.41 20.19
CA TYR A 75 -9.24 23.86 21.49
C TYR A 75 -8.38 24.83 22.31
N ALA A 76 -7.42 25.52 21.67
CA ALA A 76 -6.56 26.48 22.37
C ALA A 76 -7.34 27.63 23.03
N VAL A 77 -8.38 28.15 22.37
CA VAL A 77 -9.24 29.19 22.97
C VAL A 77 -10.03 28.62 24.15
N ASN A 78 -10.63 27.43 23.99
CA ASN A 78 -11.41 26.80 25.06
C ASN A 78 -10.58 26.45 26.29
N ASP A 79 -9.32 26.04 26.11
CA ASP A 79 -8.38 25.75 27.21
C ASP A 79 -7.94 26.99 28.00
N ASP A 80 -7.86 28.15 27.34
CA ASP A 80 -7.35 29.36 27.98
C ASP A 80 -8.44 29.97 28.87
N ALA A 81 -8.31 29.72 30.17
CA ALA A 81 -9.26 30.15 31.20
C ALA A 81 -9.53 31.66 31.27
N LYS A 82 -8.70 32.51 30.62
CA LYS A 82 -8.95 33.95 30.53
C LYS A 82 -9.68 34.32 29.23
N LEU A 83 -9.33 33.68 28.12
CA LEU A 83 -9.95 33.97 26.82
C LEU A 83 -11.35 33.38 26.71
N ASN A 84 -11.56 32.13 27.14
CA ASN A 84 -12.83 31.43 27.00
C ASN A 84 -14.01 32.09 27.75
N GLN A 85 -13.73 33.02 28.67
CA GLN A 85 -14.75 33.78 29.39
C GLN A 85 -15.44 34.84 28.54
N TRP A 86 -14.81 35.29 27.46
CA TRP A 86 -15.34 36.37 26.62
C TRP A 86 -15.23 36.11 25.12
N LEU A 87 -14.31 35.25 24.68
CA LEU A 87 -14.13 34.88 23.28
C LEU A 87 -14.70 33.49 23.04
N ILE A 88 -15.76 33.42 22.23
CA ILE A 88 -16.44 32.16 21.90
C ILE A 88 -15.91 31.67 20.55
N PRO A 89 -15.16 30.55 20.49
CA PRO A 89 -14.72 29.96 19.24
C PRO A 89 -15.85 29.13 18.62
N ILE A 90 -16.18 29.41 17.35
CA ILE A 90 -17.17 28.67 16.58
C ILE A 90 -16.46 27.97 15.44
N LEU A 91 -16.38 26.65 15.52
CA LEU A 91 -15.85 25.79 14.46
C LEU A 91 -16.99 25.35 13.53
N PHE A 92 -16.88 25.69 12.25
CA PHE A 92 -17.79 25.20 11.20
C PHE A 92 -17.40 23.79 10.76
N ASN A 93 -18.39 23.04 10.29
CA ASN A 93 -18.13 21.73 9.70
C ASN A 93 -17.47 21.92 8.33
N GLU A 94 -16.74 20.90 7.83
CA GLU A 94 -16.06 20.98 6.53
C GLU A 94 -17.06 21.10 5.35
N GLU A 95 -18.26 20.51 5.52
CA GLU A 95 -19.34 20.53 4.54
C GLU A 95 -20.60 21.17 5.15
N GLU A 96 -20.83 22.45 4.87
CA GLU A 96 -21.98 23.22 5.38
C GLU A 96 -22.95 23.57 4.22
N TYR A 97 -23.52 22.54 3.57
CA TYR A 97 -24.43 22.71 2.41
C TYR A 97 -25.65 23.60 2.68
N GLY A 98 -26.04 23.76 3.95
CA GLY A 98 -27.16 24.61 4.36
C GLY A 98 -26.85 26.11 4.37
N VAL A 99 -25.60 26.52 4.14
CA VAL A 99 -25.18 27.92 4.14
C VAL A 99 -24.93 28.38 2.71
N PHE A 100 -25.88 29.14 2.16
CA PHE A 100 -25.88 29.63 0.77
C PHE A 100 -26.18 31.13 0.65
N SER A 101 -26.38 31.82 1.77
CA SER A 101 -26.66 33.25 1.85
C SER A 101 -26.05 33.83 3.11
N LEU A 102 -25.91 35.16 3.19
CA LEU A 102 -25.40 35.82 4.39
C LEU A 102 -26.33 35.59 5.59
N PHE A 103 -27.64 35.52 5.36
CA PHE A 103 -28.62 35.21 6.41
C PHE A 103 -28.42 33.80 6.97
N THR A 104 -28.39 32.78 6.09
CA THR A 104 -28.21 31.39 6.52
C THR A 104 -26.86 31.18 7.22
N PHE A 105 -25.83 31.94 6.84
CA PHE A 105 -24.55 31.99 7.55
C PHE A 105 -24.70 32.47 9.00
N TRP A 106 -25.37 33.61 9.21
CA TRP A 106 -25.60 34.14 10.56
C TRP A 106 -26.56 33.27 11.38
N LEU A 107 -27.56 32.66 10.74
CA LEU A 107 -28.42 31.68 11.37
C LEU A 107 -27.62 30.48 11.88
N LYS A 108 -26.64 30.00 11.09
CA LYS A 108 -25.74 28.92 11.49
C LYS A 108 -24.85 29.30 12.67
N VAL A 109 -24.34 30.54 12.68
CA VAL A 109 -23.60 31.10 13.83
C VAL A 109 -24.48 31.08 15.09
N ALA A 110 -25.74 31.55 14.98
CA ALA A 110 -26.67 31.55 16.11
C ALA A 110 -27.04 30.13 16.60
N GLU A 111 -27.15 29.16 15.68
CA GLU A 111 -27.33 27.75 16.01
C GLU A 111 -26.17 27.23 16.87
N LYS A 112 -24.92 27.44 16.42
CA LYS A 112 -23.72 26.98 17.14
C LYS A 112 -23.52 27.72 18.46
N LEU A 113 -23.91 28.99 18.56
CA LEU A 113 -23.95 29.73 19.82
C LEU A 113 -24.93 29.09 20.82
N ASN A 114 -26.14 28.75 20.37
CA ASN A 114 -27.14 28.07 21.19
C ASN A 114 -26.71 26.67 21.64
N GLN A 115 -25.89 25.97 20.85
CA GLN A 115 -25.27 24.70 21.24
C GLN A 115 -24.17 24.89 22.28
N THR A 116 -23.46 26.03 22.25
CA THR A 116 -22.39 26.36 23.21
C THR A 116 -22.97 26.75 24.56
N ASP A 117 -23.94 27.65 24.58
CA ASP A 117 -24.68 28.01 25.80
C ASP A 117 -26.15 28.30 25.48
N ASN A 118 -27.00 27.35 25.85
CA ASN A 118 -28.44 27.46 25.63
C ASN A 118 -29.08 28.58 26.45
N GLN A 119 -28.54 28.91 27.62
CA GLN A 119 -29.13 29.91 28.52
C GLN A 119 -29.03 31.31 27.92
N TRP A 120 -27.91 31.62 27.27
CA TRP A 120 -27.69 32.95 26.67
C TRP A 120 -28.28 33.09 25.26
N TYR A 121 -28.23 32.02 24.45
CA TYR A 121 -28.44 32.14 23.01
C TYR A 121 -29.71 31.49 22.46
N LYS A 122 -30.47 30.74 23.26
CA LYS A 122 -31.72 30.11 22.78
C LYS A 122 -32.74 31.10 22.24
N HIS A 123 -32.95 32.22 22.94
CA HIS A 123 -33.86 33.26 22.46
C HIS A 123 -33.37 33.86 21.15
N LEU A 124 -32.08 34.20 21.05
CA LEU A 124 -31.48 34.74 19.83
C LEU A 124 -31.72 33.81 18.64
N TYR A 125 -31.41 32.52 18.80
CA TYR A 125 -31.59 31.52 17.75
C TYR A 125 -33.06 31.40 17.31
N ASN A 126 -33.98 31.27 18.26
CA ASN A 126 -35.41 31.19 17.96
C ASN A 126 -35.93 32.47 17.28
N THR A 127 -35.42 33.65 17.64
CA THR A 127 -35.80 34.90 16.98
C THR A 127 -35.33 34.90 15.53
N LEU A 128 -34.08 34.52 15.26
CA LEU A 128 -33.53 34.47 13.91
C LEU A 128 -34.24 33.44 13.02
N GLN A 129 -34.61 32.27 13.56
CA GLN A 129 -35.38 31.27 12.82
C GLN A 129 -36.76 31.75 12.35
N ASN A 130 -37.35 32.71 13.08
CA ASN A 130 -38.68 33.23 12.79
C ASN A 130 -38.63 34.59 12.07
N LEU A 131 -37.48 35.01 11.55
CA LEU A 131 -37.39 36.21 10.71
C LEU A 131 -38.01 35.93 9.35
N GLU A 132 -38.81 36.88 8.87
CA GLU A 132 -39.33 36.88 7.50
C GLU A 132 -38.25 37.34 6.51
N ALA A 133 -38.41 37.02 5.23
CA ALA A 133 -37.41 37.27 4.18
C ALA A 133 -36.98 38.76 4.07
N ASP A 134 -37.90 39.70 4.29
CA ASP A 134 -37.63 41.14 4.28
C ASP A 134 -36.89 41.63 5.53
N GLN A 135 -36.79 40.79 6.57
CA GLN A 135 -36.14 41.08 7.85
C GLN A 135 -34.79 40.39 8.02
N GLU A 136 -34.37 39.55 7.07
CA GLU A 136 -33.13 38.77 7.14
C GLU A 136 -31.87 39.63 7.38
N GLY A 137 -31.84 40.87 6.87
CA GLY A 137 -30.76 41.84 7.10
C GLY A 137 -30.58 42.24 8.58
N GLN A 138 -31.54 41.92 9.46
CA GLN A 138 -31.46 42.18 10.89
C GLN A 138 -30.68 41.10 11.67
N ALA A 139 -30.29 39.99 11.02
CA ALA A 139 -29.63 38.87 11.69
C ALA A 139 -28.35 39.29 12.43
N TRP A 140 -27.40 39.95 11.76
CA TRP A 140 -26.18 40.43 12.40
C TRP A 140 -26.42 41.48 13.49
N PRO A 141 -27.24 42.54 13.29
CA PRO A 141 -27.60 43.47 14.35
C PRO A 141 -28.13 42.80 15.62
N LEU A 142 -28.97 41.77 15.49
CA LEU A 142 -29.51 41.01 16.62
C LEU A 142 -28.43 40.18 17.32
N ILE A 143 -27.58 39.48 16.56
CA ILE A 143 -26.43 38.73 17.10
C ILE A 143 -25.51 39.68 17.86
N ARG A 144 -25.12 40.79 17.23
CA ARG A 144 -24.22 41.79 17.81
C ARG A 144 -24.77 42.37 19.11
N LYS A 145 -26.05 42.74 19.14
CA LYS A 145 -26.69 43.27 20.36
C LYS A 145 -26.62 42.26 21.49
N ASN A 146 -26.91 40.99 21.23
CA ASN A 146 -26.85 39.94 22.24
C ASN A 146 -25.41 39.70 22.73
N LEU A 147 -24.42 39.66 21.82
CA LEU A 147 -23.00 39.56 22.17
C LEU A 147 -22.55 40.71 23.08
N GLN A 148 -22.94 41.95 22.77
CA GLN A 148 -22.61 43.12 23.58
C GLN A 148 -23.24 43.10 24.97
N GLN A 149 -24.49 42.62 25.09
CA GLN A 149 -25.18 42.48 26.38
C GLN A 149 -24.41 41.56 27.33
N HIS A 150 -23.83 40.50 26.79
CA HIS A 150 -23.07 39.52 27.57
C HIS A 150 -21.56 39.78 27.56
N ARG A 151 -21.08 40.81 26.84
CA ARG A 151 -19.66 41.13 26.62
C ARG A 151 -18.87 39.99 25.97
N HIS A 152 -19.54 39.20 25.13
CA HIS A 152 -18.90 38.14 24.36
C HIS A 152 -18.49 38.63 22.97
N LYS A 153 -17.53 37.92 22.37
CA LYS A 153 -17.05 38.13 21.00
C LYS A 153 -16.88 36.77 20.33
N LEU A 154 -16.86 36.77 19.00
CA LEU A 154 -16.80 35.57 18.19
C LEU A 154 -15.43 35.41 17.54
N LEU A 155 -14.90 34.19 17.62
CA LEU A 155 -13.87 33.70 16.72
C LEU A 155 -14.49 32.66 15.79
N LEU A 156 -14.74 33.04 14.54
CA LEU A 156 -15.25 32.13 13.52
C LEU A 156 -14.09 31.38 12.87
N LEU A 157 -14.13 30.05 12.93
CA LEU A 157 -13.15 29.14 12.36
C LEU A 157 -13.84 28.35 11.24
N ILE A 158 -13.54 28.70 10.00
CA ILE A 158 -14.29 28.23 8.83
C ILE A 158 -13.34 27.54 7.86
N ASP A 159 -13.55 26.27 7.55
CA ASP A 159 -12.84 25.64 6.44
C ASP A 159 -13.51 25.97 5.09
N ASN A 160 -12.79 25.84 3.99
CA ASN A 160 -13.30 26.12 2.63
C ASN A 160 -13.96 27.52 2.46
N LEU A 161 -13.40 28.55 3.11
CA LEU A 161 -13.94 29.92 3.11
C LEU A 161 -14.16 30.50 1.71
N ALA A 162 -13.29 30.15 0.74
CA ALA A 162 -13.42 30.62 -0.64
C ALA A 162 -14.71 30.11 -1.32
N GLU A 163 -15.08 28.86 -1.06
CA GLU A 163 -16.28 28.24 -1.62
C GLU A 163 -17.54 28.81 -0.97
N LEU A 164 -17.49 29.06 0.34
CA LEU A 164 -18.55 29.75 1.08
C LEU A 164 -18.83 31.15 0.50
N PHE A 165 -17.80 31.97 0.29
CA PHE A 165 -17.98 33.33 -0.24
C PHE A 165 -18.45 33.34 -1.70
N ALA A 166 -18.10 32.32 -2.48
CA ALA A 166 -18.57 32.18 -3.85
C ALA A 166 -20.08 31.86 -3.94
N SER A 167 -20.69 31.39 -2.85
CA SER A 167 -22.14 31.15 -2.77
C SER A 167 -22.95 32.43 -2.54
N PHE A 168 -22.33 33.48 -1.99
CA PHE A 168 -22.99 34.74 -1.69
C PHE A 168 -23.01 35.67 -2.90
N ASP A 169 -24.05 36.50 -3.00
CA ASP A 169 -24.12 37.54 -4.01
C ASP A 169 -23.15 38.70 -3.71
N ALA A 170 -23.04 39.66 -4.64
CA ALA A 170 -22.12 40.79 -4.50
C ALA A 170 -22.48 41.74 -3.34
N THR A 171 -23.78 41.88 -3.05
CA THR A 171 -24.29 42.74 -1.96
C THR A 171 -24.02 42.10 -0.62
N GLU A 172 -24.29 40.81 -0.49
CA GLU A 172 -24.01 40.01 0.69
C GLU A 172 -22.51 39.99 1.02
N ASN A 173 -21.66 39.78 0.01
CA ASN A 173 -20.22 39.84 0.20
C ASN A 173 -19.74 41.24 0.66
N ALA A 174 -20.33 42.31 0.13
CA ALA A 174 -20.03 43.67 0.56
C ALA A 174 -20.47 43.92 2.02
N GLN A 175 -21.67 43.48 2.40
CA GLN A 175 -22.18 43.56 3.77
C GLN A 175 -21.31 42.77 4.75
N LEU A 176 -20.90 41.55 4.39
CA LEU A 176 -20.00 40.76 5.22
C LEU A 176 -18.63 41.45 5.39
N ARG A 177 -18.07 42.02 4.31
CA ARG A 177 -16.82 42.79 4.40
C ARG A 177 -16.98 43.99 5.34
N GLU A 178 -18.07 44.74 5.22
CA GLU A 178 -18.37 45.87 6.09
C GLU A 178 -18.43 45.42 7.56
N ILE A 179 -19.16 44.35 7.84
CA ILE A 179 -19.31 43.80 9.18
C ILE A 179 -17.94 43.45 9.78
N LEU A 180 -17.14 42.67 9.06
CA LEU A 180 -15.82 42.25 9.51
C LEU A 180 -14.86 43.46 9.67
N SER A 181 -15.01 44.51 8.85
CA SER A 181 -14.17 45.71 8.92
C SER A 181 -14.50 46.63 10.09
N LEU A 182 -15.77 46.74 10.46
CA LEU A 182 -16.26 47.76 11.41
C LEU A 182 -16.55 47.21 12.80
N HIS A 183 -16.85 45.91 12.92
CA HIS A 183 -17.35 45.36 14.16
C HIS A 183 -16.31 44.54 14.92
N PRO A 184 -15.88 45.00 16.11
CA PRO A 184 -14.93 44.26 16.94
C PRO A 184 -15.51 42.96 17.53
N GLU A 185 -16.82 42.73 17.44
CA GLU A 185 -17.47 41.56 18.02
C GLU A 185 -17.19 40.26 17.25
N VAL A 186 -16.57 40.33 16.06
CA VAL A 186 -16.29 39.16 15.24
C VAL A 186 -14.87 39.17 14.68
N ARG A 187 -14.21 38.02 14.77
CA ARG A 187 -12.92 37.72 14.13
C ARG A 187 -13.06 36.45 13.31
N LEU A 188 -12.35 36.38 12.20
CA LEU A 188 -12.45 35.27 11.25
C LEU A 188 -11.06 34.68 10.97
N VAL A 189 -10.95 33.36 11.04
CA VAL A 189 -9.80 32.58 10.56
C VAL A 189 -10.34 31.50 9.63
N GLY A 190 -10.06 31.64 8.33
CA GLY A 190 -10.56 30.74 7.31
C GLY A 190 -9.49 29.81 6.73
N GLY A 191 -9.87 28.61 6.32
CA GLY A 191 -9.09 27.74 5.43
C GLY A 191 -9.54 27.87 3.97
N SER A 192 -8.62 27.73 3.02
CA SER A 192 -8.98 27.61 1.59
C SER A 192 -8.04 26.66 0.84
N SER A 193 -8.62 25.75 0.05
CA SER A 193 -7.89 24.92 -0.93
C SER A 193 -7.71 25.57 -2.30
N ILE A 194 -8.31 26.74 -2.52
CA ILE A 194 -8.20 27.49 -3.77
C ILE A 194 -7.48 28.81 -3.47
N ILE A 195 -6.62 29.25 -4.38
CA ILE A 195 -6.05 30.60 -4.31
C ILE A 195 -7.20 31.59 -4.43
N LEU A 196 -7.41 32.41 -3.41
CA LEU A 196 -8.52 33.37 -3.38
C LEU A 196 -8.18 34.55 -4.32
N ASP A 197 -8.61 34.48 -5.58
CA ASP A 197 -8.43 35.57 -6.55
C ASP A 197 -9.01 36.90 -6.04
N ALA A 198 -10.10 36.84 -5.27
CA ALA A 198 -10.71 38.00 -4.62
C ALA A 198 -9.78 38.75 -3.64
N HIS A 199 -8.68 38.13 -3.20
CA HIS A 199 -7.65 38.80 -2.40
C HIS A 199 -6.70 39.64 -3.26
N PHE A 200 -6.50 39.24 -4.53
CA PHE A 200 -5.53 39.80 -5.47
C PHE A 200 -6.18 40.66 -6.57
N ASP A 201 -7.50 40.56 -6.75
CA ASP A 201 -8.28 41.40 -7.66
C ASP A 201 -8.74 42.68 -6.94
N GLY A 202 -8.24 43.84 -7.39
CA GLY A 202 -8.56 45.15 -6.81
C GLY A 202 -10.05 45.54 -6.85
N THR A 203 -10.86 44.83 -7.64
CA THR A 203 -12.30 45.05 -7.75
C THR A 203 -13.14 44.13 -6.85
N ALA A 204 -12.51 43.12 -6.22
CA ALA A 204 -13.23 42.10 -5.48
C ALA A 204 -13.55 42.51 -4.02
N PRO A 205 -14.68 42.04 -3.45
CA PRO A 205 -15.15 42.42 -2.11
C PRO A 205 -14.17 42.14 -0.97
N PHE A 206 -13.14 41.31 -1.13
CA PHE A 206 -12.16 40.99 -0.07
C PHE A 206 -10.70 41.29 -0.46
N TYR A 207 -10.47 42.21 -1.39
CA TYR A 207 -9.13 42.62 -1.81
C TYR A 207 -8.25 43.01 -0.62
N GLN A 208 -7.09 42.34 -0.47
CA GLN A 208 -6.12 42.51 0.63
C GLN A 208 -6.72 42.48 2.05
N PHE A 209 -7.92 41.94 2.24
CA PHE A 209 -8.62 41.99 3.53
C PHE A 209 -8.03 41.04 4.57
N PHE A 210 -7.56 39.88 4.14
CA PHE A 210 -7.03 38.84 5.01
C PHE A 210 -5.51 38.86 5.11
N LYS A 211 -4.98 38.58 6.31
CA LYS A 211 -3.57 38.22 6.49
C LYS A 211 -3.36 36.77 6.08
N LEU A 212 -2.60 36.57 5.01
CA LEU A 212 -2.38 35.25 4.43
C LEU A 212 -1.37 34.42 5.24
N VAL A 213 -1.68 33.15 5.43
CA VAL A 213 -0.79 32.12 5.99
C VAL A 213 -0.78 30.95 5.00
N SER A 214 0.31 30.81 4.27
CA SER A 214 0.45 29.74 3.27
C SER A 214 1.05 28.49 3.90
N LEU A 215 0.34 27.36 3.82
CA LEU A 215 0.83 26.04 4.21
C LEU A 215 1.64 25.46 3.04
N LYS A 216 2.96 25.44 3.20
CA LYS A 216 3.88 24.87 2.21
C LYS A 216 3.89 23.34 2.27
N ALA A 217 4.39 22.68 1.22
CA ALA A 217 4.75 21.27 1.28
C ALA A 217 5.65 21.00 2.50
N ILE A 218 5.45 19.88 3.21
CA ILE A 218 6.27 19.59 4.38
C ILE A 218 7.71 19.27 3.97
N SER A 219 8.64 19.78 4.76
CA SER A 219 10.07 19.51 4.62
C SER A 219 10.42 18.09 5.07
N GLU A 220 11.63 17.65 4.72
CA GLU A 220 12.19 16.37 5.17
C GLU A 220 12.19 16.26 6.71
N SER A 221 12.66 17.32 7.39
CA SER A 221 12.67 17.37 8.86
C SER A 221 11.27 17.25 9.48
N GLU A 222 10.27 17.88 8.87
CA GLU A 222 8.88 17.81 9.31
C GLU A 222 8.27 16.42 9.06
N MET A 223 8.64 15.77 7.94
CA MET A 223 8.24 14.39 7.67
C MET A 223 8.84 13.42 8.69
N HIS A 224 10.12 13.55 9.05
CA HIS A 224 10.73 12.72 10.09
C HIS A 224 9.99 12.87 11.42
N GLN A 225 9.68 14.10 11.81
CA GLN A 225 8.89 14.38 13.01
C GLN A 225 7.49 13.77 12.93
N LEU A 226 6.82 13.90 11.79
CA LEU A 226 5.51 13.28 11.55
C LEU A 226 5.59 11.76 11.72
N PHE A 227 6.52 11.09 11.04
CA PHE A 227 6.62 9.63 11.05
C PHE A 227 6.97 9.09 12.43
N ILE A 228 7.88 9.74 13.16
CA ILE A 228 8.17 9.39 14.56
C ILE A 228 6.92 9.57 15.44
N THR A 229 6.15 10.64 15.23
CA THR A 229 4.92 10.91 16.00
C THR A 229 3.85 9.86 15.73
N LEU A 230 3.69 9.45 14.46
CA LEU A 230 2.77 8.38 14.08
C LEU A 230 3.24 7.05 14.66
N ALA A 231 4.52 6.72 14.57
CA ALA A 231 5.11 5.49 15.07
C ALA A 231 4.92 5.29 16.58
N LYS A 232 4.91 6.36 17.38
CA LYS A 232 4.61 6.29 18.82
C LYS A 232 3.24 5.64 19.11
N GLN A 233 2.28 5.71 18.20
CA GLN A 233 0.96 5.06 18.35
C GLN A 233 1.04 3.54 18.19
N PHE A 234 2.13 3.05 17.62
CA PHE A 234 2.39 1.64 17.33
C PHE A 234 3.45 1.03 18.26
N GLY A 235 3.95 1.80 19.25
CA GLY A 235 4.91 1.37 20.26
C GLY A 235 6.39 1.60 19.88
N ASP A 236 7.29 1.31 20.83
CA ASP A 236 8.73 1.65 20.72
C ASP A 236 9.42 0.96 19.54
N LEU A 237 8.95 -0.22 19.14
CA LEU A 237 9.52 -0.97 18.01
C LEU A 237 9.27 -0.25 16.68
N ALA A 238 8.07 0.29 16.49
CA ALA A 238 7.75 1.09 15.32
C ALA A 238 8.58 2.37 15.28
N VAL A 239 8.80 2.99 16.45
CA VAL A 239 9.66 4.17 16.58
C VAL A 239 11.10 3.83 16.19
N ASN A 240 11.65 2.73 16.69
CA ASN A 240 12.99 2.26 16.33
C ASN A 240 13.09 1.96 14.84
N LYS A 241 12.12 1.25 14.24
CA LYS A 241 12.08 0.96 12.80
C LYS A 241 12.16 2.24 11.96
N ILE A 242 11.35 3.25 12.29
CA ILE A 242 11.39 4.55 11.60
C ILE A 242 12.73 5.27 11.83
N GLN A 243 13.28 5.24 13.04
CA GLN A 243 14.57 5.87 13.32
C GLN A 243 15.72 5.21 12.55
N THR A 244 15.73 3.88 12.45
CA THR A 244 16.67 3.13 11.62
C THR A 244 16.54 3.55 10.15
N ILE A 245 15.32 3.60 9.60
CA ILE A 245 15.10 4.05 8.21
C ILE A 245 15.59 5.48 8.00
N ILE A 246 15.38 6.39 8.96
CA ILE A 246 15.88 7.78 8.87
C ILE A 246 17.42 7.81 8.82
N GLN A 247 18.11 6.92 9.55
CA GLN A 247 19.56 6.90 9.65
C GLN A 247 20.23 6.16 8.49
N GLU A 248 19.70 4.99 8.12
CA GLU A 248 20.31 4.07 7.17
C GLU A 248 19.79 4.28 5.74
N HIS A 249 18.56 4.78 5.59
CA HIS A 249 17.89 4.97 4.28
C HIS A 249 17.14 6.32 4.15
N PRO A 250 17.77 7.47 4.46
CA PRO A 250 17.11 8.78 4.37
C PRO A 250 16.59 9.10 2.96
N GLU A 251 17.28 8.63 1.92
CA GLU A 251 16.90 8.79 0.51
C GLU A 251 15.53 8.17 0.21
N ARG A 252 15.18 7.07 0.88
CA ARG A 252 13.87 6.40 0.73
C ARG A 252 12.75 7.26 1.28
N LEU A 253 12.96 7.92 2.41
CA LEU A 253 11.96 8.83 2.98
C LEU A 253 11.82 10.09 2.13
N GLU A 254 12.92 10.65 1.63
CA GLU A 254 12.88 11.78 0.71
C GLU A 254 12.14 11.45 -0.60
N ALA A 255 12.33 10.23 -1.11
CA ALA A 255 11.58 9.67 -2.22
C ALA A 255 10.06 9.67 -1.94
N ILE A 256 9.64 9.17 -0.78
CA ILE A 256 8.25 9.16 -0.33
C ILE A 256 7.68 10.58 -0.22
N ARG A 257 8.47 11.51 0.34
CA ARG A 257 8.12 12.93 0.44
C ARG A 257 7.82 13.55 -0.91
N ARG A 258 8.69 13.28 -1.91
CA ARG A 258 8.53 13.76 -3.28
C ARG A 258 7.31 13.15 -3.96
N LEU A 259 7.04 11.86 -3.72
CA LEU A 259 5.85 11.20 -4.27
C LEU A 259 4.56 11.83 -3.76
N ALA A 260 4.54 12.16 -2.47
CA ALA A 260 3.41 12.83 -1.83
C ALA A 260 3.37 14.35 -2.06
N ASP A 261 4.34 14.95 -2.77
CA ASP A 261 4.55 16.41 -2.85
C ASP A 261 4.56 17.10 -1.47
N GLY A 262 5.01 16.38 -0.43
CA GLY A 262 4.96 16.86 0.96
C GLY A 262 3.54 17.10 1.51
N VAL A 263 2.50 16.47 0.95
CA VAL A 263 1.12 16.53 1.47
C VAL A 263 1.03 15.66 2.74
N PRO A 264 0.71 16.24 3.91
CA PRO A 264 0.58 15.48 5.15
C PRO A 264 -0.37 14.28 5.06
N ARG A 265 -1.57 14.46 4.50
CA ARG A 265 -2.56 13.36 4.38
C ARG A 265 -2.01 12.17 3.60
N THR A 266 -1.34 12.42 2.47
CA THR A 266 -0.75 11.37 1.63
C THR A 266 0.44 10.73 2.33
N LEU A 267 1.22 11.50 3.08
CA LEU A 267 2.33 10.96 3.87
C LEU A 267 1.90 10.08 5.04
N VAL A 268 0.81 10.44 5.73
CA VAL A 268 0.22 9.58 6.77
C VAL A 268 -0.22 8.24 6.18
N LEU A 269 -0.76 8.26 4.96
CA LEU A 269 -1.15 7.04 4.28
C LEU A 269 0.06 6.22 3.81
N LEU A 270 1.07 6.85 3.20
CA LEU A 270 2.29 6.16 2.78
C LEU A 270 3.05 5.59 3.99
N PHE A 271 2.99 6.24 5.15
CA PHE A 271 3.52 5.73 6.40
C PHE A 271 2.90 4.39 6.80
N GLN A 272 1.59 4.19 6.60
CA GLN A 272 0.93 2.90 6.89
C GLN A 272 1.55 1.77 6.07
N ILE A 273 1.86 2.00 4.78
CA ILE A 273 2.58 1.02 3.94
C ILE A 273 3.94 0.65 4.54
N ILE A 274 4.71 1.64 5.03
CA ILE A 274 6.04 1.39 5.59
C ILE A 274 5.95 0.53 6.85
N MET A 275 4.94 0.76 7.69
CA MET A 275 4.74 0.01 8.93
C MET A 275 4.22 -1.40 8.71
N GLU A 276 3.47 -1.63 7.64
CA GLU A 276 2.92 -2.95 7.28
C GLU A 276 3.88 -3.79 6.43
N GLY A 277 5.05 -3.25 6.07
CA GLY A 277 6.00 -3.73 5.05
C GLY A 277 6.73 -5.06 5.28
N ASP A 278 6.27 -5.93 6.19
CA ASP A 278 6.89 -7.24 6.47
C ASP A 278 6.00 -8.43 6.02
N LYS A 279 4.91 -8.17 5.27
CA LYS A 279 4.07 -9.23 4.67
C LYS A 279 4.33 -9.40 3.17
N ASP A 280 4.06 -10.61 2.68
CA ASP A 280 4.22 -11.02 1.29
C ASP A 280 3.61 -10.03 0.28
N SER A 281 4.50 -9.25 -0.35
CA SER A 281 4.34 -8.27 -1.43
C SER A 281 3.96 -6.83 -1.02
N SER A 282 4.99 -5.97 -0.95
CA SER A 282 4.88 -4.50 -0.86
C SER A 282 4.00 -3.86 -1.94
N PHE A 283 3.75 -4.59 -3.04
CA PHE A 283 2.85 -4.16 -4.11
C PHE A 283 1.36 -4.34 -3.76
N ALA A 284 0.96 -5.42 -3.07
CA ALA A 284 -0.42 -5.58 -2.62
C ALA A 284 -0.84 -4.44 -1.68
N TYR A 285 0.08 -3.99 -0.83
CA TYR A 285 -0.14 -2.81 0.01
C TYR A 285 -0.21 -1.49 -0.76
N LEU A 286 0.56 -1.37 -1.86
CA LEU A 286 0.42 -0.24 -2.76
C LEU A 286 -0.97 -0.23 -3.41
N GLU A 287 -1.48 -1.37 -3.86
CA GLU A 287 -2.83 -1.50 -4.40
C GLU A 287 -3.89 -1.15 -3.35
N GLU A 288 -3.77 -1.68 -2.12
CA GLU A 288 -4.66 -1.33 -1.01
C GLU A 288 -4.63 0.17 -0.71
N THR A 289 -3.45 0.79 -0.78
CA THR A 289 -3.28 2.23 -0.53
C THR A 289 -3.89 3.08 -1.63
N ILE A 290 -3.78 2.65 -2.88
CA ILE A 290 -4.45 3.26 -4.03
C ILE A 290 -5.98 3.14 -3.86
N ASP A 291 -6.46 2.00 -3.36
CA ASP A 291 -7.89 1.83 -3.07
C ASP A 291 -8.35 2.77 -1.94
N LYS A 292 -7.62 2.84 -0.82
CA LYS A 292 -7.90 3.75 0.31
C LYS A 292 -7.88 5.24 -0.09
N THR A 293 -7.13 5.62 -1.13
CA THR A 293 -7.09 7.01 -1.66
C THR A 293 -8.11 7.29 -2.74
N THR A 294 -8.81 6.26 -3.24
CA THR A 294 -9.77 6.43 -4.33
C THR A 294 -10.83 7.50 -4.05
N PRO A 295 -11.45 7.58 -2.86
CA PRO A 295 -12.41 8.63 -2.57
C PRO A 295 -11.82 10.04 -2.73
N LEU A 296 -10.57 10.25 -2.29
CA LEU A 296 -9.89 11.54 -2.33
C LEU A 296 -9.65 12.02 -3.76
N TYR A 297 -9.04 11.19 -4.61
CA TYR A 297 -8.69 11.58 -5.97
C TYR A 297 -9.88 11.61 -6.91
N LYS A 298 -10.86 10.73 -6.69
CA LYS A 298 -12.12 10.76 -7.42
C LYS A 298 -12.86 12.08 -7.18
N HIS A 299 -13.02 12.49 -5.92
CA HIS A 299 -13.65 13.78 -5.61
C HIS A 299 -12.89 14.96 -6.22
N ARG A 300 -11.55 14.93 -6.20
CA ARG A 300 -10.72 15.96 -6.86
C ARG A 300 -11.00 16.05 -8.36
N MET A 301 -11.31 14.94 -9.03
CA MET A 301 -11.71 14.92 -10.44
C MET A 301 -13.15 15.37 -10.65
N ASP A 302 -14.08 14.97 -9.77
CA ASP A 302 -15.50 15.28 -9.88
C ASP A 302 -15.77 16.79 -9.72
N ASP A 303 -14.94 17.52 -8.96
CA ASP A 303 -15.00 18.98 -8.78
C ASP A 303 -14.57 19.80 -10.02
N LEU A 304 -14.02 19.13 -11.04
CA LEU A 304 -13.52 19.78 -12.25
C LEU A 304 -14.60 19.85 -13.33
N SER A 305 -14.58 20.93 -14.12
CA SER A 305 -15.44 21.01 -15.30
C SER A 305 -15.08 19.92 -16.32
N LYS A 306 -16.00 19.58 -17.24
CA LYS A 306 -15.75 18.54 -18.25
C LYS A 306 -14.49 18.80 -19.09
N GLN A 307 -14.20 20.06 -19.42
CA GLN A 307 -12.97 20.42 -20.14
C GLN A 307 -11.72 20.22 -19.27
N GLN A 308 -11.80 20.58 -17.99
CA GLN A 308 -10.72 20.38 -17.03
C GLN A 308 -10.46 18.90 -16.78
N GLN A 309 -11.50 18.08 -16.63
CA GLN A 309 -11.38 16.62 -16.49
C GLN A 309 -10.62 16.02 -17.67
N VAL A 310 -10.95 16.43 -18.90
CA VAL A 310 -10.24 15.96 -20.12
C VAL A 310 -8.78 16.39 -20.11
N ILE A 311 -8.48 17.65 -19.79
CA ILE A 311 -7.10 18.13 -19.72
C ILE A 311 -6.30 17.37 -18.64
N VAL A 312 -6.87 17.22 -17.44
CA VAL A 312 -6.22 16.53 -16.32
C VAL A 312 -6.04 15.04 -16.62
N HIS A 313 -6.99 14.38 -17.30
CA HIS A 313 -6.83 13.00 -17.77
C HIS A 313 -5.55 12.83 -18.58
N HIS A 314 -5.33 13.69 -19.59
CA HIS A 314 -4.14 13.60 -20.42
C HIS A 314 -2.85 13.91 -19.66
N ILE A 315 -2.85 14.89 -18.75
CA ILE A 315 -1.68 15.20 -17.93
C ILE A 315 -1.39 14.07 -16.93
N ALA A 316 -2.41 13.51 -16.27
CA ALA A 316 -2.26 12.45 -15.27
C ALA A 316 -1.80 11.12 -15.88
N MET A 317 -2.21 10.85 -17.13
CA MET A 317 -1.74 9.70 -17.91
C MET A 317 -0.26 9.77 -18.31
N ASN A 318 0.42 10.90 -18.09
CA ASN A 318 1.84 11.05 -18.38
C ASN A 318 2.60 11.36 -17.08
N TRP A 319 3.63 10.55 -16.78
CA TRP A 319 4.49 10.80 -15.63
C TRP A 319 5.32 12.08 -15.83
N ASP A 320 5.86 12.24 -17.03
CA ASP A 320 6.65 13.41 -17.43
C ASP A 320 5.77 14.62 -17.73
N ALA A 321 6.37 15.81 -17.63
CA ALA A 321 5.66 17.05 -17.86
C ALA A 321 5.36 17.28 -19.35
N MET A 322 4.18 17.81 -19.63
CA MET A 322 3.69 18.06 -20.98
C MET A 322 3.62 19.56 -21.30
N SER A 323 3.89 19.93 -22.54
CA SER A 323 3.66 21.29 -23.03
C SER A 323 2.19 21.55 -23.32
N ALA A 324 1.76 22.82 -23.27
CA ALA A 324 0.41 23.21 -23.65
C ALA A 324 0.03 22.81 -25.09
N LYS A 325 1.02 22.70 -25.98
CA LYS A 325 0.83 22.26 -27.38
C LYS A 325 0.50 20.76 -27.45
N GLU A 326 1.24 19.92 -26.74
CA GLU A 326 0.99 18.48 -26.68
C GLU A 326 -0.36 18.18 -26.05
N ILE A 327 -0.70 18.88 -24.97
CA ILE A 327 -2.00 18.77 -24.31
C ILE A 327 -3.12 19.13 -25.30
N ALA A 328 -3.02 20.28 -25.98
CA ALA A 328 -4.02 20.68 -26.97
C ALA A 328 -4.19 19.69 -28.13
N GLN A 329 -3.09 19.09 -28.59
CA GLN A 329 -3.11 18.08 -29.63
C GLN A 329 -3.83 16.80 -29.17
N GLN A 330 -3.53 16.32 -27.96
CA GLN A 330 -4.13 15.10 -27.43
C GLN A 330 -5.61 15.29 -27.05
N THR A 331 -5.96 16.43 -26.44
CA THR A 331 -7.34 16.75 -26.04
C THR A 331 -8.21 17.20 -27.22
N ARG A 332 -7.60 17.54 -28.37
CA ARG A 332 -8.24 18.18 -29.53
C ARG A 332 -8.97 19.48 -29.18
N LEU A 333 -8.48 20.21 -28.17
CA LEU A 333 -9.03 21.49 -27.75
C LEU A 333 -8.22 22.65 -28.33
N PRO A 334 -8.82 23.83 -28.55
CA PRO A 334 -8.07 25.01 -28.97
C PRO A 334 -6.98 25.37 -27.94
N SER A 335 -5.76 25.66 -28.41
CA SER A 335 -4.61 25.95 -27.55
C SER A 335 -4.85 27.14 -26.60
N LYS A 336 -5.63 28.14 -27.01
CA LYS A 336 -6.05 29.26 -26.16
C LYS A 336 -6.94 28.80 -24.99
N THR A 337 -7.87 27.89 -25.26
CA THR A 337 -8.73 27.28 -24.23
C THR A 337 -7.90 26.46 -23.26
N VAL A 338 -7.01 25.60 -23.76
CA VAL A 338 -6.10 24.81 -22.91
C VAL A 338 -5.27 25.73 -22.02
N SER A 339 -4.66 26.77 -22.58
CA SER A 339 -3.84 27.72 -21.81
C SER A 339 -4.61 28.40 -20.68
N ALA A 340 -5.86 28.81 -20.94
CA ALA A 340 -6.72 29.38 -19.91
C ALA A 340 -7.08 28.36 -18.81
N GLN A 341 -7.43 27.13 -19.20
CA GLN A 341 -7.77 26.07 -18.24
C GLN A 341 -6.56 25.62 -17.40
N LEU A 342 -5.33 25.64 -17.95
CA LEU A 342 -4.12 25.33 -17.20
C LEU A 342 -3.88 26.34 -16.07
N VAL A 343 -4.15 27.63 -16.30
CA VAL A 343 -4.07 28.66 -15.24
C VAL A 343 -5.07 28.36 -14.13
N GLU A 344 -6.32 28.05 -14.48
CA GLU A 344 -7.36 27.70 -13.50
C GLU A 344 -7.04 26.41 -12.72
N LEU A 345 -6.53 25.38 -13.40
CA LEU A 345 -6.10 24.13 -12.76
C LEU A 345 -4.92 24.35 -11.81
N GLN A 346 -4.00 25.26 -12.15
CA GLN A 346 -2.89 25.64 -11.27
C GLN A 346 -3.39 26.37 -10.02
N LYS A 347 -4.37 27.29 -10.14
CA LYS A 347 -4.99 27.97 -8.99
C LYS A 347 -5.70 27.00 -8.03
N ARG A 348 -6.21 25.89 -8.58
CA ARG A 348 -6.82 24.78 -7.83
C ARG A 348 -5.82 23.74 -7.32
N TRP A 349 -4.51 23.94 -7.52
CA TRP A 349 -3.45 23.04 -7.07
C TRP A 349 -3.57 21.61 -7.63
N VAL A 350 -4.16 21.46 -8.82
CA VAL A 350 -4.28 20.17 -9.49
C VAL A 350 -3.03 19.88 -10.30
N ILE A 351 -2.47 20.92 -10.92
CA ILE A 351 -1.26 20.85 -11.72
C ILE A 351 -0.26 21.88 -11.25
N GLU A 352 1.02 21.61 -11.51
CA GLU A 352 2.10 22.56 -11.36
C GLU A 352 2.74 22.91 -12.70
N LYS A 353 3.34 24.08 -12.74
CA LYS A 353 4.05 24.62 -13.90
C LYS A 353 5.54 24.43 -13.69
N VAL A 354 6.17 23.68 -14.59
CA VAL A 354 7.63 23.49 -14.63
C VAL A 354 8.24 24.55 -15.54
N PRO A 355 8.99 25.52 -15.01
CA PRO A 355 9.63 26.55 -15.81
C PRO A 355 10.68 25.94 -16.74
N THR A 356 10.80 26.48 -17.95
CA THR A 356 11.83 26.11 -18.93
C THR A 356 12.61 27.37 -19.29
N ASN A 357 13.74 27.22 -19.97
CA ASN A 357 14.54 28.34 -20.47
C ASN A 357 13.86 29.10 -21.64
N THR A 358 12.63 28.72 -22.01
CA THR A 358 11.86 29.32 -23.09
C THR A 358 10.51 29.82 -22.57
N ARG A 359 9.75 30.52 -23.43
CA ARG A 359 8.36 30.91 -23.11
C ARG A 359 7.40 29.70 -23.02
N ASN A 360 7.83 28.53 -23.49
CA ASN A 360 7.02 27.31 -23.50
C ASN A 360 7.31 26.50 -22.24
N HIS A 361 6.50 26.71 -21.21
CA HIS A 361 6.58 25.97 -19.96
C HIS A 361 5.91 24.60 -20.08
N LEU A 362 6.30 23.68 -19.20
CA LEU A 362 5.71 22.35 -19.09
C LEU A 362 4.77 22.29 -17.88
N TYR A 363 3.84 21.34 -17.92
CA TYR A 363 2.79 21.16 -16.93
C TYR A 363 2.71 19.70 -16.54
N ARG A 364 2.57 19.43 -15.25
CA ARG A 364 2.41 18.08 -14.70
C ARG A 364 1.49 18.13 -13.49
N VAL A 365 0.87 17.01 -13.13
CA VAL A 365 -0.01 16.95 -11.94
C VAL A 365 0.77 17.36 -10.70
N GLN A 366 0.22 18.12 -9.79
CA GLN A 366 1.03 18.59 -8.66
C GLN A 366 1.55 17.43 -7.78
N GLU A 367 0.66 16.51 -7.40
CA GLU A 367 0.98 15.37 -6.55
C GLU A 367 1.30 14.13 -7.38
N ARG A 368 2.52 13.57 -7.27
CA ARG A 368 2.89 12.37 -8.05
C ARG A 368 2.03 11.18 -7.69
N PHE A 369 1.66 11.01 -6.42
CA PHE A 369 0.77 9.93 -5.98
C PHE A 369 -0.60 9.96 -6.71
N PHE A 370 -1.07 11.14 -7.13
CA PHE A 370 -2.27 11.27 -7.95
C PHE A 370 -2.07 10.72 -9.38
N ASN A 371 -0.89 10.91 -10.00
CA ASN A 371 -0.57 10.22 -11.26
C ASN A 371 -0.63 8.70 -11.09
N ILE A 372 -0.09 8.17 -9.99
CA ILE A 372 -0.03 6.73 -9.71
C ILE A 372 -1.44 6.14 -9.69
N TRP A 373 -2.30 6.75 -8.86
CA TRP A 373 -3.69 6.36 -8.73
C TRP A 373 -4.41 6.38 -10.08
N TYR A 374 -4.16 7.41 -10.88
CA TYR A 374 -4.79 7.56 -12.19
C TYR A 374 -4.35 6.47 -13.18
N LEU A 375 -3.04 6.21 -13.26
CA LEU A 375 -2.46 5.20 -14.16
C LEU A 375 -2.89 3.79 -13.77
N MET A 376 -2.99 3.49 -12.48
CA MET A 376 -3.44 2.18 -11.99
C MET A 376 -4.91 1.92 -12.29
N ARG A 377 -5.74 2.97 -12.32
CA ARG A 377 -7.18 2.83 -12.56
C ARG A 377 -7.57 2.86 -14.04
N TYR A 378 -6.88 3.67 -14.84
CA TYR A 378 -7.28 3.97 -16.21
C TYR A 378 -6.28 3.47 -17.26
N GLY A 379 -5.06 3.08 -16.87
CA GLY A 379 -4.08 2.49 -17.77
C GLY A 379 -4.46 1.06 -18.13
N ASP A 380 -4.44 0.73 -19.42
CA ASP A 380 -4.67 -0.64 -19.89
C ASP A 380 -3.53 -1.57 -19.42
N LYS A 381 -3.77 -2.89 -19.38
CA LYS A 381 -2.79 -3.91 -18.98
C LYS A 381 -1.51 -3.87 -19.84
N GLN A 382 -1.65 -3.49 -21.11
CA GLN A 382 -0.53 -3.32 -22.04
C GLN A 382 -0.05 -1.86 -22.19
N ASP A 383 -0.59 -0.93 -21.40
CA ASP A 383 -0.19 0.46 -21.48
C ASP A 383 1.24 0.61 -20.95
N LYS A 384 2.19 0.87 -21.87
CA LYS A 384 3.60 1.13 -21.55
C LYS A 384 3.76 2.22 -20.49
N ARG A 385 2.80 3.14 -20.36
CA ARG A 385 2.81 4.20 -19.34
C ARG A 385 2.64 3.65 -17.92
N ARG A 386 1.85 2.57 -17.76
CA ARG A 386 1.65 1.89 -16.46
C ARG A 386 2.94 1.21 -16.00
N VAL A 387 3.62 0.52 -16.92
CA VAL A 387 4.94 -0.08 -16.68
C VAL A 387 5.96 1.01 -16.33
N LEU A 388 6.07 2.05 -17.17
CA LEU A 388 7.01 3.16 -16.98
C LEU A 388 6.84 3.85 -15.62
N TRP A 389 5.60 4.12 -15.21
CA TRP A 389 5.34 4.69 -13.90
C TRP A 389 5.80 3.75 -12.78
N LEU A 390 5.47 2.45 -12.87
CA LEU A 390 5.78 1.50 -11.81
C LEU A 390 7.29 1.38 -11.67
N THR A 391 8.01 1.35 -12.79
CA THR A 391 9.47 1.46 -12.83
C THR A 391 9.95 2.69 -12.07
N LYS A 392 9.40 3.88 -12.37
CA LYS A 392 9.81 5.13 -11.69
C LYS A 392 9.49 5.11 -10.20
N PHE A 393 8.37 4.53 -9.78
CA PHE A 393 8.05 4.36 -8.37
C PHE A 393 9.03 3.41 -7.69
N LEU A 394 9.32 2.25 -8.28
CA LEU A 394 10.27 1.27 -7.74
C LEU A 394 11.68 1.87 -7.66
N GLU A 395 12.12 2.60 -8.69
CA GLU A 395 13.41 3.33 -8.72
C GLU A 395 13.54 4.44 -7.67
N ILE A 396 12.41 4.91 -7.16
CA ILE A 396 12.30 5.89 -6.07
C ILE A 396 12.24 5.16 -4.72
N TRP A 397 11.59 4.00 -4.67
CA TRP A 397 11.32 3.26 -3.43
C TRP A 397 12.46 2.34 -2.99
N TYR A 398 13.22 1.79 -3.94
CA TYR A 398 14.29 0.83 -3.72
C TYR A 398 15.63 1.36 -4.24
N ASN A 399 16.72 1.00 -3.57
CA ASN A 399 18.07 1.22 -4.08
C ASN A 399 18.43 0.20 -5.19
N GLU A 400 19.57 0.37 -5.85
CA GLU A 400 19.98 -0.47 -6.99
C GLU A 400 20.09 -1.96 -6.63
N LYS A 401 20.64 -2.28 -5.45
CA LYS A 401 20.77 -3.67 -4.98
C LYS A 401 19.39 -4.28 -4.69
N GLU A 402 18.53 -3.52 -4.00
CA GLU A 402 17.15 -3.94 -3.71
C GLU A 402 16.33 -4.13 -4.97
N LEU A 403 16.47 -3.27 -5.99
CA LEU A 403 15.79 -3.42 -7.28
C LEU A 403 16.15 -4.74 -7.95
N SER A 404 17.44 -5.11 -7.95
CA SER A 404 17.91 -6.39 -8.48
C SER A 404 17.33 -7.59 -7.70
N ILE A 405 17.36 -7.52 -6.36
CA ILE A 405 16.78 -8.57 -5.50
C ILE A 405 15.27 -8.70 -5.74
N LYS A 406 14.54 -7.58 -5.79
CA LYS A 406 13.09 -7.58 -6.01
C LYS A 406 12.70 -8.00 -7.43
N LEU A 407 13.53 -7.76 -8.44
CA LEU A 407 13.36 -8.33 -9.78
C LEU A 407 13.43 -9.86 -9.72
N VAL A 408 14.43 -10.42 -9.04
CA VAL A 408 14.59 -11.87 -8.87
C VAL A 408 13.41 -12.45 -8.08
N GLU A 409 13.04 -11.86 -6.94
CA GLU A 409 11.86 -12.29 -6.17
C GLU A 409 10.57 -12.25 -6.99
N ALA A 410 10.32 -11.17 -7.74
CA ALA A 410 9.14 -11.02 -8.57
C ALA A 410 9.11 -12.08 -9.69
N LEU A 411 10.27 -12.37 -10.29
CA LEU A 411 10.41 -13.46 -11.26
C LEU A 411 10.18 -14.83 -10.62
N LEU A 412 10.74 -15.12 -9.44
CA LEU A 412 10.50 -16.38 -8.73
C LEU A 412 9.01 -16.57 -8.39
N LYS A 413 8.30 -15.48 -8.05
CA LYS A 413 6.86 -15.47 -7.77
C LYS A 413 6.00 -15.48 -9.05
N LEU A 414 6.57 -15.21 -10.22
CA LEU A 414 5.91 -15.35 -11.52
C LEU A 414 5.83 -16.84 -11.90
N LEU A 415 4.92 -17.55 -11.24
CA LEU A 415 4.64 -18.98 -11.40
C LEU A 415 3.64 -19.29 -12.53
N ASP A 416 2.87 -18.29 -12.97
CA ASP A 416 1.82 -18.42 -14.00
C ASP A 416 1.76 -17.16 -14.89
N LYS A 417 1.49 -17.33 -16.19
CA LYS A 417 1.32 -16.22 -17.14
C LYS A 417 0.09 -15.37 -16.84
N ASP A 418 -0.86 -15.89 -16.06
CA ASP A 418 -2.08 -15.19 -15.68
C ASP A 418 -1.95 -14.39 -14.38
N ASN A 419 -0.78 -14.42 -13.72
CA ASN A 419 -0.48 -13.52 -12.62
C ASN A 419 -0.17 -12.11 -13.16
N THR A 420 -1.21 -11.43 -13.62
CA THR A 420 -1.14 -10.10 -14.26
C THR A 420 -0.49 -9.03 -13.38
N VAL A 421 -0.52 -9.21 -12.06
CA VAL A 421 0.14 -8.32 -11.10
C VAL A 421 1.65 -8.56 -11.10
N GLN A 422 2.09 -9.81 -11.00
CA GLN A 422 3.52 -10.13 -11.04
C GLN A 422 4.13 -9.88 -12.42
N ASP A 423 3.38 -10.13 -13.48
CA ASP A 423 3.80 -9.80 -14.85
C ASP A 423 4.08 -8.30 -15.01
N LEU A 424 3.17 -7.45 -14.52
CA LEU A 424 3.35 -6.00 -14.53
C LEU A 424 4.58 -5.57 -13.71
N LEU A 425 4.78 -6.16 -12.53
CA LEU A 425 5.94 -5.90 -11.67
C LEU A 425 7.26 -6.28 -12.35
N VAL A 426 7.35 -7.47 -12.92
CA VAL A 426 8.55 -7.95 -13.63
C VAL A 426 8.85 -7.05 -14.83
N ASN A 427 7.85 -6.71 -15.65
CA ASN A 427 8.03 -5.77 -16.75
C ASN A 427 8.52 -4.40 -16.26
N ALA A 428 8.03 -3.92 -15.11
CA ALA A 428 8.45 -2.65 -14.54
C ALA A 428 9.89 -2.68 -14.01
N PHE A 429 10.30 -3.75 -13.33
CA PHE A 429 11.69 -3.94 -12.92
C PHE A 429 12.62 -4.04 -14.15
N LEU A 430 12.27 -4.85 -15.14
CA LEU A 430 13.06 -5.01 -16.38
C LEU A 430 13.18 -3.72 -17.19
N ALA A 431 12.22 -2.79 -17.06
CA ALA A 431 12.29 -1.48 -17.69
C ALA A 431 13.18 -0.48 -16.92
N SER A 432 13.64 -0.80 -15.71
CA SER A 432 14.54 0.07 -14.95
C SER A 432 15.94 0.11 -15.57
N GLU A 433 16.49 1.32 -15.69
CA GLU A 433 17.88 1.54 -16.11
C GLU A 433 18.86 1.52 -14.94
N LYS A 434 18.35 1.49 -13.70
CA LYS A 434 19.15 1.42 -12.47
C LYS A 434 19.52 0.00 -12.05
N ILE A 435 18.91 -1.02 -12.66
CA ILE A 435 19.28 -2.41 -12.46
C ILE A 435 20.52 -2.72 -13.31
N ASP A 436 21.44 -3.48 -12.74
CA ASP A 436 22.66 -3.92 -13.43
C ASP A 436 22.32 -4.51 -14.82
N PRO A 437 22.99 -4.06 -15.90
CA PRO A 437 22.67 -4.48 -17.26
C PRO A 437 22.77 -5.99 -17.49
N ASP A 438 23.71 -6.67 -16.84
CA ASP A 438 23.94 -8.10 -17.02
C ASP A 438 22.86 -8.91 -16.27
N ILE A 439 22.53 -8.50 -15.04
CA ILE A 439 21.39 -9.05 -14.29
C ILE A 439 20.10 -8.86 -15.09
N ARG A 440 19.84 -7.64 -15.58
CA ARG A 440 18.64 -7.32 -16.36
C ARG A 440 18.55 -8.13 -17.65
N ALA A 441 19.66 -8.32 -18.36
CA ALA A 441 19.71 -9.14 -19.57
C ALA A 441 19.44 -10.62 -19.26
N ALA A 442 20.08 -11.18 -18.23
CA ALA A 442 19.86 -12.56 -17.80
C ALA A 442 18.41 -12.79 -17.36
N MET A 443 17.86 -11.88 -16.56
CA MET A 443 16.47 -11.91 -16.09
C MET A 443 15.47 -11.70 -17.23
N LYS A 444 15.80 -10.89 -18.25
CA LYS A 444 14.98 -10.71 -19.45
C LYS A 444 14.92 -11.98 -20.29
N ILE A 445 16.06 -12.66 -20.46
CA ILE A 445 16.11 -13.98 -21.13
C ILE A 445 15.25 -14.98 -20.36
N GLU A 446 15.37 -15.03 -19.04
CA GLU A 446 14.58 -15.94 -18.20
C GLU A 446 13.08 -15.61 -18.26
N TYR A 447 12.72 -14.33 -18.23
CA TYR A 447 11.35 -13.85 -18.40
C TYR A 447 10.77 -14.18 -19.78
N ASP A 448 11.52 -13.93 -20.85
CA ASP A 448 11.11 -14.24 -22.22
C ASP A 448 11.02 -15.75 -22.44
N ASN A 449 11.89 -16.54 -21.81
CA ASN A 449 11.76 -18.00 -21.76
C ASN A 449 10.45 -18.40 -21.08
N ARG A 450 10.09 -17.80 -19.95
CA ARG A 450 8.81 -18.07 -19.25
C ARG A 450 7.59 -17.67 -20.09
N LEU A 451 7.66 -16.55 -20.82
CA LEU A 451 6.58 -16.07 -21.70
C LEU A 451 6.46 -16.84 -23.02
N ASN A 452 7.56 -17.30 -23.62
CA ASN A 452 7.59 -17.98 -24.92
C ASN A 452 7.51 -19.51 -24.81
N ARG A 453 7.66 -20.10 -23.61
CA ARG A 453 7.36 -21.51 -23.39
C ARG A 453 5.85 -21.74 -23.59
N PRO A 454 5.41 -22.77 -24.33
CA PRO A 454 3.99 -23.16 -24.34
C PRO A 454 3.56 -23.33 -22.88
N SER A 455 2.50 -22.62 -22.49
CA SER A 455 2.05 -22.58 -21.11
C SER A 455 1.69 -23.99 -20.66
N ILE A 456 2.49 -24.56 -19.77
CA ILE A 456 2.00 -25.58 -18.87
C ILE A 456 1.15 -24.81 -17.85
N SER A 457 -0.15 -24.66 -18.13
CA SER A 457 -1.09 -24.09 -17.17
C SER A 457 -0.96 -24.88 -15.86
N LEU A 458 -0.85 -24.17 -14.73
CA LEU A 458 -0.79 -24.77 -13.38
C LEU A 458 -2.13 -24.68 -12.66
N ASP A 459 -3.01 -23.80 -13.12
CA ASP A 459 -4.41 -23.75 -12.75
C ASP A 459 -5.29 -23.87 -13.99
N SER A 460 -6.36 -24.66 -13.88
CA SER A 460 -7.33 -24.81 -14.96
C SER A 460 -8.03 -23.49 -15.22
N HIS A 461 -7.94 -22.95 -16.44
CA HIS A 461 -8.82 -21.86 -16.92
C HIS A 461 -10.24 -22.33 -17.22
N GLN A 462 -10.55 -23.56 -16.84
CA GLN A 462 -11.80 -24.24 -17.13
C GLN A 462 -12.35 -24.88 -15.84
N PRO A 463 -12.86 -24.08 -14.88
CA PRO A 463 -13.52 -24.59 -13.68
C PRO A 463 -14.66 -25.57 -14.01
N GLN A 464 -15.21 -25.43 -15.22
CA GLN A 464 -16.25 -26.28 -15.76
C GLN A 464 -15.74 -27.70 -16.07
N ILE A 465 -14.57 -27.85 -16.72
CA ILE A 465 -13.96 -29.17 -17.01
C ILE A 465 -13.67 -29.92 -15.70
N LYS A 466 -13.14 -29.22 -14.68
CA LYS A 466 -12.90 -29.82 -13.36
C LYS A 466 -14.19 -30.26 -12.67
N LYS A 467 -15.24 -29.44 -12.73
CA LYS A 467 -16.57 -29.81 -12.22
C LYS A 467 -17.15 -30.99 -12.97
N ASP A 468 -16.98 -31.05 -14.28
CA ASP A 468 -17.50 -32.12 -15.12
C ASP A 468 -16.75 -33.43 -14.85
N PHE A 469 -15.41 -33.39 -14.74
CA PHE A 469 -14.58 -34.50 -14.28
C PHE A 469 -15.07 -35.07 -12.94
N LEU A 470 -15.20 -34.21 -11.92
CA LEU A 470 -15.63 -34.63 -10.59
C LEU A 470 -17.05 -35.22 -10.54
N LYS A 471 -17.95 -34.86 -11.47
CA LYS A 471 -19.31 -35.41 -11.53
C LYS A 471 -19.37 -36.86 -12.01
N PHE A 472 -18.44 -37.31 -12.87
CA PHE A 472 -18.53 -38.65 -13.48
C PHE A 472 -17.54 -39.67 -12.89
N VAL A 473 -16.48 -39.23 -12.19
CA VAL A 473 -15.43 -40.09 -11.62
C VAL A 473 -15.96 -41.17 -10.66
N GLY A 474 -17.13 -40.98 -10.04
CA GLY A 474 -17.74 -41.96 -9.13
C GLY A 474 -18.56 -43.07 -9.81
N SER A 475 -18.85 -42.99 -11.11
CA SER A 475 -19.76 -43.92 -11.81
C SER A 475 -19.32 -44.34 -13.21
N ALA A 476 -18.19 -43.84 -13.70
CA ALA A 476 -17.72 -44.08 -15.07
C ALA A 476 -16.75 -45.27 -15.16
N GLU A 477 -16.75 -45.96 -16.30
CA GLU A 477 -15.75 -46.97 -16.64
C GLU A 477 -14.37 -46.32 -16.83
N ASP A 478 -13.31 -47.06 -16.53
CA ASP A 478 -11.92 -46.59 -16.59
C ASP A 478 -11.53 -46.04 -17.98
N LYS A 479 -12.07 -46.63 -19.05
CA LYS A 479 -11.90 -46.14 -20.42
C LYS A 479 -12.50 -44.75 -20.65
N ILE A 480 -13.66 -44.46 -20.09
CA ILE A 480 -14.33 -43.15 -20.23
C ILE A 480 -13.50 -42.07 -19.53
N ILE A 481 -12.93 -42.40 -18.36
CA ILE A 481 -12.03 -41.51 -17.64
C ILE A 481 -10.77 -41.24 -18.48
N ALA A 482 -10.12 -42.27 -19.02
CA ALA A 482 -8.94 -42.11 -19.87
C ALA A 482 -9.23 -41.29 -21.14
N ASP A 483 -10.33 -41.59 -21.85
CA ASP A 483 -10.73 -40.88 -23.06
C ASP A 483 -11.05 -39.40 -22.78
N PHE A 484 -11.66 -39.10 -21.63
CA PHE A 484 -11.91 -37.72 -21.21
C PHE A 484 -10.61 -36.97 -20.95
N ILE A 485 -9.66 -37.57 -20.25
CA ILE A 485 -8.38 -36.91 -19.94
C ILE A 485 -7.62 -36.61 -21.24
N GLU A 486 -7.58 -37.58 -22.15
CA GLU A 486 -6.91 -37.43 -23.45
C GLU A 486 -7.60 -36.39 -24.34
N ALA A 487 -8.93 -36.34 -24.35
CA ALA A 487 -9.69 -35.34 -25.11
C ALA A 487 -9.43 -33.89 -24.64
N HIS A 488 -9.13 -33.71 -23.35
CA HIS A 488 -8.91 -32.40 -22.74
C HIS A 488 -7.44 -32.13 -22.38
N ILE A 489 -6.48 -32.92 -22.90
CA ILE A 489 -5.05 -32.81 -22.55
C ILE A 489 -4.47 -31.41 -22.82
N HIS A 490 -5.00 -30.69 -23.82
CA HIS A 490 -4.59 -29.34 -24.16
C HIS A 490 -5.39 -28.25 -23.41
N GLU A 491 -6.38 -28.64 -22.63
CA GLU A 491 -7.32 -27.74 -21.93
C GLU A 491 -7.19 -27.78 -20.40
N ILE A 492 -6.48 -28.78 -19.86
CA ILE A 492 -6.26 -28.96 -18.41
C ILE A 492 -4.81 -28.70 -18.02
N SER A 493 -4.60 -28.30 -16.76
CA SER A 493 -3.25 -28.12 -16.22
C SER A 493 -2.51 -29.45 -16.16
N LEU A 494 -1.18 -29.44 -16.18
CA LEU A 494 -0.39 -30.66 -16.00
C LEU A 494 -0.61 -31.31 -14.64
N LYS A 495 -0.86 -30.47 -13.63
CA LYS A 495 -1.26 -30.90 -12.29
C LYS A 495 -2.61 -31.62 -12.32
N ASP A 496 -3.62 -31.07 -12.99
CA ASP A 496 -4.92 -31.73 -13.17
C ASP A 496 -4.77 -32.99 -14.03
N TYR A 497 -3.92 -32.99 -15.06
CA TYR A 497 -3.62 -34.18 -15.87
C TYR A 497 -3.10 -35.33 -15.01
N LEU A 498 -2.13 -35.07 -14.13
CA LEU A 498 -1.63 -36.05 -13.17
C LEU A 498 -2.68 -36.44 -12.12
N GLU A 499 -3.40 -35.48 -11.55
CA GLU A 499 -4.47 -35.74 -10.56
C GLU A 499 -5.58 -36.61 -11.18
N TYR A 500 -5.96 -36.35 -12.42
CA TYR A 500 -7.04 -37.07 -13.11
C TYR A 500 -6.61 -38.47 -13.50
N TYR A 501 -5.38 -38.65 -14.01
CA TYR A 501 -4.85 -39.99 -14.23
C TYR A 501 -4.64 -40.75 -12.92
N HIS A 502 -4.34 -40.07 -11.81
CA HIS A 502 -4.24 -40.71 -10.50
C HIS A 502 -5.58 -41.31 -10.04
N VAL A 503 -6.73 -40.84 -10.53
CA VAL A 503 -8.01 -41.53 -10.33
C VAL A 503 -7.99 -42.95 -10.90
N LEU A 504 -7.38 -43.15 -12.08
CA LEU A 504 -7.22 -44.48 -12.68
C LEU A 504 -6.37 -45.41 -11.81
N TYR A 505 -5.38 -44.85 -11.10
CA TYR A 505 -4.62 -45.58 -10.09
C TYR A 505 -5.49 -45.99 -8.90
N GLN A 506 -6.29 -45.06 -8.36
CA GLN A 506 -7.18 -45.32 -7.22
C GLN A 506 -8.20 -46.42 -7.49
N ILE A 507 -8.72 -46.52 -8.72
CA ILE A 507 -9.64 -47.60 -9.15
C ILE A 507 -8.93 -48.85 -9.67
N LYS A 508 -7.59 -48.93 -9.56
CA LYS A 508 -6.76 -50.07 -10.00
C LYS A 508 -6.92 -50.41 -11.50
N SER A 509 -7.11 -49.41 -12.35
CA SER A 509 -7.23 -49.61 -13.80
C SER A 509 -5.89 -50.01 -14.43
N LYS A 510 -5.95 -50.89 -15.44
CA LYS A 510 -4.79 -51.25 -16.28
C LYS A 510 -4.37 -50.12 -17.24
N LEU A 511 -5.18 -49.08 -17.38
CA LEU A 511 -4.89 -47.91 -18.23
C LEU A 511 -3.95 -46.92 -17.53
N PHE A 512 -3.74 -47.05 -16.22
CA PHE A 512 -2.76 -46.27 -15.49
C PHE A 512 -1.34 -46.81 -15.72
N ASP A 513 -0.58 -46.15 -16.59
CA ASP A 513 0.84 -46.42 -16.81
C ASP A 513 1.66 -45.15 -16.45
N PRO A 514 2.19 -45.05 -15.22
CA PRO A 514 2.86 -43.84 -14.75
C PRO A 514 4.11 -43.51 -15.57
N SER A 515 4.79 -44.52 -16.15
CA SER A 515 5.96 -44.28 -16.99
C SER A 515 5.58 -43.60 -18.30
N LYS A 516 4.52 -44.10 -18.95
CA LYS A 516 4.00 -43.47 -20.18
C LYS A 516 3.45 -42.08 -19.91
N ILE A 517 2.69 -41.91 -18.84
CA ILE A 517 2.09 -40.62 -18.47
C ILE A 517 3.18 -39.56 -18.23
N LEU A 518 4.18 -39.87 -17.39
CA LEU A 518 5.28 -38.95 -17.12
C LEU A 518 6.14 -38.71 -18.38
N SER A 519 6.43 -39.74 -19.18
CA SER A 519 7.20 -39.57 -20.42
C SER A 519 6.47 -38.70 -21.46
N ARG A 520 5.14 -38.81 -21.53
CA ARG A 520 4.32 -37.99 -22.43
C ARG A 520 4.33 -36.54 -21.98
N VAL A 521 4.23 -36.30 -20.68
CA VAL A 521 4.38 -34.98 -20.08
C VAL A 521 5.75 -34.37 -20.41
N LEU A 522 6.83 -35.12 -20.24
CA LEU A 522 8.19 -34.65 -20.48
C LEU A 522 8.50 -34.44 -21.98
N THR A 523 7.92 -35.24 -22.88
CA THR A 523 8.16 -35.13 -24.33
C THR A 523 7.31 -34.06 -25.01
N GLN A 524 6.10 -33.77 -24.51
CA GLN A 524 5.24 -32.72 -25.08
C GLN A 524 5.58 -31.31 -24.61
N SER A 525 6.34 -31.16 -23.52
CA SER A 525 6.59 -29.86 -22.86
C SER A 525 7.90 -29.16 -23.22
N ASN A 526 8.80 -29.80 -23.98
CA ASN A 526 10.17 -29.27 -24.17
C ASN A 526 10.83 -28.98 -22.79
N ALA A 527 10.63 -29.89 -21.83
CA ALA A 527 10.89 -29.69 -20.41
C ALA A 527 12.36 -29.34 -20.12
N GLY A 528 12.59 -28.17 -19.54
CA GLY A 528 13.83 -27.84 -18.87
C GLY A 528 13.81 -28.35 -17.42
N LEU A 529 14.88 -28.02 -16.68
CA LEU A 529 15.05 -28.38 -15.27
C LEU A 529 13.81 -27.99 -14.43
N PHE A 530 13.24 -26.80 -14.68
CA PHE A 530 12.15 -26.24 -13.89
C PHE A 530 10.82 -27.02 -14.04
N GLU A 531 10.49 -27.45 -15.25
CA GLU A 531 9.29 -28.25 -15.52
C GLU A 531 9.38 -29.62 -14.85
N ILE A 532 10.59 -30.21 -14.83
CA ILE A 532 10.89 -31.43 -14.09
C ILE A 532 10.72 -31.20 -12.59
N LEU A 533 11.23 -30.08 -12.06
CA LEU A 533 11.09 -29.75 -10.64
C LEU A 533 9.60 -29.56 -10.25
N HIS A 534 8.84 -28.84 -11.08
CA HIS A 534 7.43 -28.60 -10.82
C HIS A 534 6.59 -29.88 -10.88
N LEU A 535 6.86 -30.73 -11.89
CA LEU A 535 6.23 -32.04 -12.05
C LEU A 535 6.38 -32.90 -10.80
N TYR A 536 7.61 -33.05 -10.31
CA TYR A 536 7.88 -33.85 -9.11
C TYR A 536 7.30 -33.21 -7.85
N THR A 537 7.32 -31.88 -7.75
CA THR A 537 6.71 -31.16 -6.63
C THR A 537 5.20 -31.41 -6.56
N ALA A 538 4.51 -31.37 -7.70
CA ALA A 538 3.08 -31.66 -7.77
C ALA A 538 2.78 -33.10 -7.34
N ILE A 539 3.58 -34.08 -7.75
CA ILE A 539 3.41 -35.49 -7.41
C ILE A 539 3.41 -35.71 -5.89
N TYR A 540 4.39 -35.15 -5.16
CA TYR A 540 4.46 -35.38 -3.72
C TYR A 540 3.51 -34.47 -2.92
N LYS A 541 3.38 -33.16 -3.26
CA LYS A 541 2.49 -32.24 -2.51
C LYS A 541 1.02 -32.64 -2.62
N LYS A 542 0.63 -33.33 -3.70
CA LYS A 542 -0.73 -33.88 -3.90
C LYS A 542 -0.87 -35.35 -3.52
N ASN A 543 0.18 -35.96 -2.97
CA ASN A 543 0.20 -37.36 -2.57
C ASN A 543 -0.24 -38.31 -3.70
N LEU A 544 0.27 -38.11 -4.92
CA LEU A 544 -0.08 -38.94 -6.08
C LEU A 544 0.75 -40.24 -6.06
N VAL A 545 0.46 -41.13 -5.10
CA VAL A 545 1.25 -42.34 -4.76
C VAL A 545 1.51 -43.25 -5.98
N GLY A 546 0.59 -43.28 -6.95
CA GLY A 546 0.74 -44.06 -8.18
C GLY A 546 1.93 -43.67 -9.05
N TYR A 547 2.45 -42.44 -8.92
CA TYR A 547 3.65 -42.01 -9.64
C TYR A 547 4.94 -42.15 -8.83
N LYS A 548 4.85 -42.38 -7.52
CA LYS A 548 5.97 -42.31 -6.56
C LYS A 548 7.21 -43.09 -6.99
N GLN A 549 7.06 -44.38 -7.27
CA GLN A 549 8.17 -45.27 -7.63
C GLN A 549 8.80 -44.92 -8.98
N VAL A 550 7.99 -44.52 -9.96
CA VAL A 550 8.48 -44.14 -11.29
C VAL A 550 9.20 -42.79 -11.22
N ALA A 551 8.64 -41.83 -10.48
CA ALA A 551 9.23 -40.52 -10.30
C ALA A 551 10.62 -40.60 -9.64
N LEU A 552 10.75 -41.39 -8.56
CA LEU A 552 12.03 -41.68 -7.93
C LEU A 552 13.05 -42.26 -8.90
N LYS A 553 12.66 -43.31 -9.63
CA LYS A 553 13.55 -43.97 -10.58
C LYS A 553 14.01 -43.03 -11.70
N MET A 554 13.12 -42.19 -12.22
CA MET A 554 13.45 -41.23 -13.28
C MET A 554 14.45 -40.18 -12.78
N ILE A 555 14.30 -39.68 -11.57
CA ILE A 555 15.22 -38.70 -10.98
C ILE A 555 16.57 -39.35 -10.63
N GLU A 556 16.59 -40.58 -10.11
CA GLU A 556 17.82 -41.34 -9.83
C GLU A 556 18.67 -41.55 -11.09
N VAL A 557 18.03 -41.94 -12.20
CA VAL A 557 18.70 -42.07 -13.50
C VAL A 557 19.25 -40.73 -13.99
N SER A 558 18.52 -39.64 -13.75
CA SER A 558 18.95 -38.29 -14.14
C SER A 558 20.18 -37.84 -13.33
N LEU A 559 20.23 -38.14 -12.04
CA LEU A 559 21.37 -37.85 -11.17
C LEU A 559 22.60 -38.69 -11.51
N LEU A 560 22.43 -39.98 -11.84
CA LEU A 560 23.53 -40.88 -12.24
C LEU A 560 24.19 -40.52 -13.58
N GLN A 561 23.50 -39.76 -14.43
CA GLN A 561 24.00 -39.35 -15.75
C GLN A 561 24.73 -38.00 -15.71
N MET A 562 24.83 -37.36 -14.54
CA MET A 562 25.49 -36.07 -14.40
C MET A 562 27.02 -36.23 -14.27
N PRO A 563 27.81 -35.23 -14.73
CA PRO A 563 29.26 -35.21 -14.51
C PRO A 563 29.62 -35.23 -13.03
N ASP A 564 30.80 -35.75 -12.68
CA ASP A 564 31.29 -35.83 -11.28
C ASP A 564 31.45 -34.45 -10.60
N ASP A 565 31.58 -33.37 -11.38
CA ASP A 565 31.61 -32.00 -10.86
C ASP A 565 30.19 -31.49 -10.57
N ILE A 566 29.80 -31.51 -9.30
CA ILE A 566 28.49 -31.02 -8.85
C ILE A 566 28.42 -29.50 -9.05
N SER A 567 27.72 -29.02 -10.08
CA SER A 567 27.43 -27.59 -10.23
C SER A 567 26.33 -27.13 -9.26
N PRO A 568 26.36 -25.89 -8.74
CA PRO A 568 25.30 -25.31 -7.90
C PRO A 568 23.89 -25.42 -8.51
N ASN A 569 23.80 -25.48 -9.85
CA ASN A 569 22.56 -25.63 -10.61
C ASN A 569 21.82 -26.97 -10.35
N ILE A 570 22.46 -27.93 -9.67
CA ILE A 570 21.91 -29.26 -9.40
C ILE A 570 21.19 -29.31 -8.03
N LEU A 571 21.43 -28.33 -7.15
CA LEU A 571 20.81 -28.26 -5.81
C LEU A 571 19.27 -28.42 -5.84
N PRO A 572 18.51 -27.78 -6.74
CA PRO A 572 17.06 -27.98 -6.80
C PRO A 572 16.65 -29.44 -7.11
N LEU A 573 17.38 -30.13 -7.99
CA LEU A 573 17.11 -31.53 -8.33
C LEU A 573 17.39 -32.45 -7.15
N ILE A 574 18.46 -32.16 -6.41
CA ILE A 574 18.84 -32.87 -5.18
C ILE A 574 17.73 -32.70 -4.12
N SER A 575 17.29 -31.47 -3.87
CA SER A 575 16.21 -31.16 -2.91
C SER A 575 14.93 -31.96 -3.21
N ILE A 576 14.55 -32.06 -4.49
CA ILE A 576 13.38 -32.85 -4.89
C ILE A 576 13.61 -34.34 -4.75
N TYR A 577 14.76 -34.86 -5.20
CA TYR A 577 15.09 -36.27 -5.04
C TYR A 577 14.97 -36.69 -3.59
N TRP A 578 15.52 -35.88 -2.69
CA TRP A 578 15.48 -36.10 -1.25
C TRP A 578 14.07 -36.08 -0.68
N THR A 579 13.26 -35.11 -1.08
CA THR A 579 11.87 -35.02 -0.66
C THR A 579 11.09 -36.27 -1.10
N LEU A 580 11.35 -36.77 -2.31
CA LEU A 580 10.78 -38.03 -2.79
C LEU A 580 11.32 -39.25 -2.02
N CYS A 581 12.61 -39.28 -1.66
CA CYS A 581 13.19 -40.35 -0.85
C CYS A 581 12.61 -40.39 0.56
N ILE A 582 12.42 -39.24 1.21
CA ILE A 582 11.76 -39.15 2.51
C ILE A 582 10.30 -39.61 2.38
N TRP A 583 9.59 -39.16 1.34
CA TRP A 583 8.22 -39.60 1.08
C TRP A 583 8.14 -41.13 0.88
N ASP A 584 9.17 -41.75 0.30
CA ASP A 584 9.35 -43.20 0.12
C ASP A 584 10.11 -43.93 1.22
N GLU A 585 10.37 -43.26 2.34
CA GLU A 585 10.98 -43.87 3.53
C GLU A 585 12.38 -44.46 3.27
N ARG A 586 13.08 -43.96 2.25
CA ARG A 586 14.46 -44.33 1.90
C ARG A 586 15.48 -43.52 2.70
N PHE A 587 15.37 -43.54 4.02
CA PHE A 587 16.18 -42.69 4.91
C PHE A 587 17.69 -42.98 4.85
N GLU A 588 18.10 -44.23 4.61
CA GLU A 588 19.51 -44.58 4.42
C GLU A 588 20.13 -43.89 3.20
N SER A 589 19.36 -43.80 2.09
CA SER A 589 19.80 -43.08 0.89
C SER A 589 19.94 -41.59 1.17
N VAL A 590 18.99 -41.00 1.90
CA VAL A 590 19.04 -39.60 2.31
C VAL A 590 20.26 -39.32 3.18
N ALA A 591 20.54 -40.18 4.16
CA ALA A 591 21.71 -40.03 5.05
C ALA A 591 23.04 -40.09 4.29
N LYS A 592 23.17 -41.01 3.32
CA LYS A 592 24.38 -41.13 2.50
C LYS A 592 24.64 -39.87 1.67
N VAL A 593 23.61 -39.32 1.03
CA VAL A 593 23.78 -38.11 0.21
C VAL A 593 24.03 -36.87 1.07
N LEU A 594 23.38 -36.74 2.24
CA LEU A 594 23.68 -35.67 3.20
C LEU A 594 25.16 -35.67 3.63
N GLN A 595 25.74 -36.86 3.80
CA GLN A 595 27.17 -37.00 4.09
C GLN A 595 28.03 -36.52 2.91
N GLU A 596 27.73 -36.96 1.69
CA GLU A 596 28.45 -36.55 0.48
C GLU A 596 28.41 -35.02 0.28
N ILE A 597 27.26 -34.37 0.53
CA ILE A 597 27.11 -32.91 0.44
C ILE A 597 27.95 -32.17 1.48
N ALA A 598 27.98 -32.67 2.71
CA ALA A 598 28.80 -32.08 3.77
C ALA A 598 30.30 -32.25 3.49
N GLU A 599 30.71 -33.39 2.92
CA GLU A 599 32.09 -33.62 2.48
C GLU A 599 32.51 -32.72 1.31
N GLN A 600 31.58 -32.41 0.40
CA GLN A 600 31.82 -31.55 -0.76
C GLN A 600 31.67 -30.05 -0.48
N ASN A 601 31.21 -29.67 0.72
CA ASN A 601 31.01 -28.29 1.15
C ASN A 601 30.19 -27.46 0.14
N LEU A 602 29.08 -28.02 -0.37
CA LEU A 602 28.29 -27.40 -1.46
C LEU A 602 27.65 -26.04 -1.13
N PHE A 603 27.66 -25.64 0.14
CA PHE A 603 27.19 -24.33 0.61
C PHE A 603 28.35 -23.38 0.95
N ASP A 604 29.54 -23.64 0.44
CA ASP A 604 30.71 -22.77 0.57
C ASP A 604 30.62 -21.53 -0.34
N GLU A 605 30.99 -20.37 0.19
CA GLU A 605 30.94 -19.09 -0.53
C GLU A 605 31.82 -19.08 -1.78
N GLU A 606 33.04 -19.65 -1.69
CA GLU A 606 34.00 -19.69 -2.79
C GLU A 606 33.54 -20.67 -3.88
N PHE A 607 32.96 -21.79 -3.46
CA PHE A 607 32.38 -22.78 -4.37
C PHE A 607 31.16 -22.27 -5.13
N LEU A 608 30.24 -21.59 -4.44
CA LEU A 608 29.02 -21.06 -5.01
C LEU A 608 29.23 -19.74 -5.76
N GLY A 609 30.33 -19.03 -5.48
CA GLY A 609 30.60 -17.69 -6.01
C GLY A 609 29.64 -16.63 -5.50
N ILE A 610 29.09 -16.82 -4.28
CA ILE A 610 28.11 -15.94 -3.64
C ILE A 610 28.54 -15.63 -2.20
N ASN A 611 28.05 -14.53 -1.62
CA ASN A 611 28.44 -14.12 -0.26
C ASN A 611 27.66 -14.87 0.85
N GLU A 612 28.13 -14.78 2.10
CA GLU A 612 27.53 -15.40 3.30
C GLU A 612 26.00 -15.20 3.42
N SER A 613 25.50 -14.00 3.09
CA SER A 613 24.06 -13.69 3.18
C SER A 613 23.24 -14.42 2.10
N GLU A 614 23.81 -14.60 0.91
CA GLU A 614 23.19 -15.33 -0.20
C GLU A 614 23.25 -16.85 0.05
N VAL A 615 24.34 -17.35 0.63
CA VAL A 615 24.44 -18.73 1.11
C VAL A 615 23.36 -19.01 2.15
N SER A 616 23.13 -18.08 3.09
CA SER A 616 22.12 -18.23 4.14
C SER A 616 20.70 -18.33 3.56
N LEU A 617 20.37 -17.49 2.59
CA LEU A 617 19.07 -17.56 1.87
C LEU A 617 18.92 -18.85 1.06
N LEU A 618 19.99 -19.31 0.41
CA LEU A 618 19.98 -20.56 -0.33
C LEU A 618 19.73 -21.76 0.59
N LYS A 619 20.38 -21.79 1.75
CA LYS A 619 20.14 -22.79 2.80
C LYS A 619 18.70 -22.76 3.30
N GLU A 620 18.14 -21.57 3.51
CA GLU A 620 16.74 -21.41 3.93
C GLU A 620 15.78 -22.10 2.95
N VAL A 621 15.85 -21.74 1.67
CA VAL A 621 14.98 -22.29 0.62
C VAL A 621 15.20 -23.79 0.42
N PHE A 622 16.46 -24.24 0.51
CA PHE A 622 16.82 -25.63 0.24
C PHE A 622 16.36 -26.58 1.35
N PHE A 623 16.50 -26.17 2.62
CA PHE A 623 16.22 -27.02 3.77
C PHE A 623 14.77 -26.89 4.32
N ASP A 624 14.01 -25.86 3.94
CA ASP A 624 12.63 -25.62 4.40
C ASP A 624 11.71 -26.83 4.14
N ASP A 625 11.42 -27.16 2.87
CA ASP A 625 10.54 -28.28 2.50
C ASP A 625 11.13 -29.64 2.99
N PHE A 626 12.45 -29.75 3.07
CA PHE A 626 13.16 -30.98 3.48
C PHE A 626 13.00 -31.28 4.98
N ILE A 627 13.27 -30.29 5.85
CA ILE A 627 13.06 -30.43 7.30
C ILE A 627 11.58 -30.64 7.59
N HIS A 628 10.69 -29.92 6.90
CA HIS A 628 9.25 -30.13 7.01
C HIS A 628 8.88 -31.59 6.78
N MET A 629 9.37 -32.19 5.69
CA MET A 629 9.05 -33.57 5.34
C MET A 629 9.65 -34.60 6.31
N LEU A 630 10.85 -34.36 6.86
CA LEU A 630 11.44 -35.21 7.90
C LEU A 630 10.57 -35.23 9.17
N LEU A 631 10.07 -34.06 9.60
CA LEU A 631 9.19 -33.97 10.77
C LEU A 631 7.84 -34.65 10.52
N VAL A 632 7.31 -34.53 9.30
CA VAL A 632 6.12 -35.26 8.84
C VAL A 632 6.32 -36.77 8.90
N LYS A 633 7.48 -37.28 8.50
CA LYS A 633 7.87 -38.70 8.56
C LYS A 633 8.51 -39.14 9.88
N GLU A 634 8.35 -38.33 10.93
CA GLU A 634 8.79 -38.63 12.30
C GLU A 634 10.30 -38.86 12.46
N GLN A 635 11.11 -38.37 11.52
CA GLN A 635 12.58 -38.44 11.55
C GLN A 635 13.20 -37.26 12.31
N TYR A 636 12.83 -37.10 13.58
CA TYR A 636 13.20 -35.93 14.39
C TYR A 636 14.71 -35.80 14.62
N GLU A 637 15.42 -36.92 14.85
CA GLU A 637 16.88 -36.90 15.04
C GLU A 637 17.61 -36.48 13.77
N MET A 638 17.13 -36.96 12.61
CA MET A 638 17.71 -36.57 11.33
C MET A 638 17.48 -35.08 11.07
N ALA A 639 16.26 -34.57 11.32
CA ALA A 639 15.97 -33.14 11.21
C ALA A 639 16.83 -32.30 12.18
N TYR A 640 16.99 -32.75 13.42
CA TYR A 640 17.78 -32.08 14.44
C TYR A 640 19.25 -31.95 14.04
N ASN A 641 19.85 -33.04 13.53
CA ASN A 641 21.27 -33.07 13.15
C ASN A 641 21.60 -32.09 12.01
N LEU A 642 20.64 -31.77 11.13
CA LEU A 642 20.86 -30.81 10.03
C LEU A 642 21.15 -29.40 10.54
N PHE A 643 20.56 -29.01 11.67
CA PHE A 643 20.76 -27.66 12.22
C PHE A 643 22.21 -27.43 12.64
N ASP A 644 22.86 -28.45 13.19
CA ASP A 644 24.28 -28.39 13.56
C ASP A 644 25.18 -28.62 12.33
N GLN A 645 24.81 -29.55 11.45
CA GLN A 645 25.63 -29.94 10.29
C GLN A 645 25.76 -28.83 9.23
N PHE A 646 24.70 -28.02 9.03
CA PHE A 646 24.65 -26.99 8.00
C PHE A 646 24.53 -25.56 8.56
N ASP A 647 24.64 -25.40 9.87
CA ASP A 647 24.49 -24.12 10.57
C ASP A 647 23.14 -23.44 10.27
N LEU A 648 22.03 -24.16 10.50
CA LEU A 648 20.68 -23.71 10.14
C LEU A 648 19.93 -23.11 11.33
N LYS A 649 20.51 -23.10 12.54
CA LYS A 649 19.80 -22.66 13.76
C LYS A 649 19.32 -21.23 13.66
N ASP A 650 20.19 -20.33 13.18
CA ASP A 650 19.82 -18.93 13.05
C ASP A 650 18.97 -18.64 11.81
N ILE A 651 19.12 -19.47 10.77
CA ILE A 651 18.41 -19.35 9.48
C ILE A 651 16.95 -19.85 9.60
N LEU A 652 16.74 -21.03 10.20
CA LEU A 652 15.46 -21.73 10.26
C LEU A 652 14.96 -21.89 11.71
N LYS A 653 15.02 -20.82 12.51
CA LYS A 653 14.58 -20.81 13.93
C LYS A 653 13.20 -21.43 14.18
N PRO A 654 12.15 -21.13 13.39
CA PRO A 654 10.84 -21.75 13.59
C PRO A 654 10.89 -23.28 13.46
N TYR A 655 11.58 -23.82 12.46
CA TYR A 655 11.72 -25.26 12.30
C TYR A 655 12.59 -25.89 13.37
N TYR A 656 13.61 -25.19 13.86
CA TYR A 656 14.44 -25.67 14.97
C TYR A 656 13.59 -25.89 16.21
N TYR A 657 12.79 -24.90 16.62
CA TYR A 657 11.89 -25.05 17.77
C TYR A 657 10.76 -26.04 17.51
N ALA A 658 10.21 -26.11 16.30
CA ALA A 658 9.25 -27.16 15.95
C ALA A 658 9.86 -28.57 16.10
N THR A 659 11.12 -28.75 15.68
CA THR A 659 11.86 -30.02 15.82
C THR A 659 12.08 -30.36 17.29
N LEU A 660 12.55 -29.41 18.10
CA LEU A 660 12.76 -29.58 19.54
C LEU A 660 11.47 -30.00 20.26
N SER A 661 10.30 -29.49 19.84
CA SER A 661 9.02 -29.84 20.46
C SER A 661 8.67 -31.33 20.36
N PHE A 662 9.24 -32.06 19.39
CA PHE A 662 9.05 -33.50 19.23
C PHE A 662 10.08 -34.34 19.99
N LEU A 663 11.23 -33.77 20.36
CA LEU A 663 12.27 -34.44 21.14
C LEU A 663 11.92 -34.39 22.62
N LYS A 664 11.71 -35.55 23.25
CA LYS A 664 11.25 -35.67 24.65
C LYS A 664 12.40 -35.95 25.63
N ASP A 665 13.55 -35.36 25.39
CA ASP A 665 14.74 -35.48 26.24
C ASP A 665 15.21 -34.09 26.72
N ASP A 666 16.42 -34.01 27.30
CA ASP A 666 16.99 -32.79 27.86
C ASP A 666 17.09 -31.64 26.84
N ARG A 667 17.11 -31.91 25.53
CA ARG A 667 17.09 -30.89 24.47
C ARG A 667 15.78 -30.10 24.44
N ASN A 668 14.67 -30.66 24.93
CA ASN A 668 13.40 -29.93 25.05
C ASN A 668 13.50 -28.73 26.02
N GLN A 669 14.51 -28.69 26.89
CA GLN A 669 14.75 -27.49 27.71
C GLN A 669 15.10 -26.26 26.86
N GLU A 670 15.69 -26.48 25.68
CA GLU A 670 15.99 -25.41 24.73
C GLU A 670 14.70 -24.87 24.07
N TYR A 671 13.66 -25.69 23.91
CA TYR A 671 12.34 -25.24 23.45
C TYR A 671 11.75 -24.17 24.38
N LEU A 672 12.00 -24.26 25.69
CA LEU A 672 11.55 -23.26 26.67
C LEU A 672 12.23 -21.89 26.51
N ARG A 673 13.33 -21.82 25.75
CA ARG A 673 14.04 -20.56 25.44
C ARG A 673 13.47 -19.85 24.21
N MET A 674 12.45 -20.43 23.56
CA MET A 674 11.78 -19.84 22.42
C MET A 674 11.18 -18.48 22.76
N GLY A 675 11.55 -17.46 21.98
CA GLY A 675 10.96 -16.12 22.09
C GLY A 675 9.48 -16.11 21.70
N SER A 676 8.70 -15.22 22.33
CA SER A 676 7.25 -15.13 22.09
C SER A 676 6.89 -14.84 20.63
N GLU A 677 7.79 -14.21 19.88
CA GLU A 677 7.64 -13.88 18.46
C GLU A 677 7.62 -15.12 17.53
N LEU A 678 8.17 -16.25 17.97
CA LEU A 678 8.24 -17.48 17.16
C LEU A 678 7.06 -18.43 17.41
N ILE A 679 6.26 -18.20 18.46
CA ILE A 679 5.19 -19.11 18.89
C ILE A 679 4.20 -19.38 17.74
N GLN A 680 3.73 -18.35 17.06
CA GLN A 680 2.75 -18.52 15.98
C GLN A 680 3.34 -19.28 14.80
N ASN A 681 4.55 -18.93 14.35
CA ASN A 681 5.21 -19.61 13.23
C ASN A 681 5.46 -21.10 13.55
N VAL A 682 5.87 -21.42 14.77
CA VAL A 682 6.04 -22.80 15.23
C VAL A 682 4.70 -23.54 15.27
N GLN A 683 3.64 -22.90 15.77
CA GLN A 683 2.29 -23.49 15.75
C GLN A 683 1.77 -23.74 14.34
N ASP A 684 2.02 -22.82 13.40
CA ASP A 684 1.63 -22.97 11.99
C ASP A 684 2.39 -24.13 11.34
N ILE A 685 3.70 -24.26 11.61
CA ILE A 685 4.52 -25.39 11.17
C ILE A 685 3.98 -26.71 11.74
N LEU A 686 3.73 -26.78 13.06
CA LEU A 686 3.18 -27.99 13.70
C LEU A 686 1.80 -28.36 13.14
N THR A 687 0.94 -27.38 12.89
CA THR A 687 -0.37 -27.58 12.26
C THR A 687 -0.22 -28.12 10.83
N SER A 688 0.74 -27.59 10.07
CA SER A 688 1.06 -28.09 8.74
C SER A 688 1.59 -29.53 8.80
N ILE A 689 2.51 -29.84 9.73
CA ILE A 689 3.04 -31.19 9.94
C ILE A 689 1.90 -32.18 10.21
N ASP A 690 0.98 -31.85 11.11
CA ASP A 690 -0.17 -32.72 11.42
C ASP A 690 -1.12 -32.89 10.23
N LYS A 691 -1.29 -31.85 9.41
CA LYS A 691 -2.06 -31.93 8.16
C LYS A 691 -1.39 -32.88 7.17
N TYR A 692 -0.09 -32.74 6.94
CA TYR A 692 0.65 -33.56 5.98
C TYR A 692 0.87 -34.99 6.47
N ARG A 693 1.03 -35.23 7.77
CA ARG A 693 1.00 -36.58 8.35
C ARG A 693 -0.25 -37.34 7.91
N LYS A 694 -1.43 -36.73 8.10
CA LYS A 694 -2.71 -37.33 7.68
C LYS A 694 -2.75 -37.62 6.18
N ILE A 695 -2.19 -36.74 5.36
CA ILE A 695 -2.12 -36.93 3.90
C ILE A 695 -1.23 -38.13 3.56
N TYR A 696 -0.09 -38.29 4.21
CA TYR A 696 0.91 -39.31 3.87
C TYR A 696 0.80 -40.63 4.64
N THR A 697 -0.08 -40.75 5.65
CA THR A 697 -0.42 -42.01 6.33
C THR A 697 -1.52 -42.82 5.65
N ILE A 698 -2.21 -42.27 4.64
CA ILE A 698 -3.28 -42.98 3.93
C ILE A 698 -2.62 -43.77 2.79
N ASP A 699 -2.43 -45.08 3.02
CA ASP A 699 -2.11 -46.07 1.99
C ASP A 699 -3.36 -46.53 1.21
#